data_AF-K2RV85-F1
#
_entry.id   AF-K2RV85-F1
#
_cell.length_a   1.000
_cell.length_b   1.000
_cell.length_c   1.000
_cell.angle_alpha   90.00
_cell.angle_beta   90.00
_cell.angle_gamma   90.00
#
_symmetry.space_group_name_H-M   'P 1'
#
loop_
_entity.id
_entity.type
_entity.pdbx_description
1 polymer ?
#
loop_
_entity_poly.entity_id
_entity_poly.type
_entity_poly.pdbx_seq_one_letter_code
_entity_poly.pdbx_strand_id
1 'polypeptide(L)'
;MGQLMTSFRDPEDKAWNYVRPLPKVDPYLRFVPIGEGIYECVVLDGLPSKLLSNSDDPPNSYHTRDTFVPHPTIPNAWKYLGRLDDRVTLMNGEKVLPIPYEHRIRQNELVQDALVFGVGKAFPGLLVIPSEKAAGMSKEEFLDALEPSIKAANAQAEKFGQVSREMVEVLEAGADYPRTDKGTMIRAGCYKKFADLIEQVYVRFESGDGLQKKKLDAEELKTYLSNLFATRVGVEGLGLETDFFDAGTDSLQAIAARGHIQREVDLNGAVLGQNVVFEHPSIAKLAAHLHALSSGSAVQQKSEIELMQELVSKYSAFAPFTPGTTVPTHDTVLLTGATGSLGAHILAQLLPLPHIAKIYCLVRASDPAAAHARVLSSLATRRLTISPPHLAKLLALPSDLSSPTLGLAAPAYAALQSSVTSVIHSAWAVNFNLGVSSFETHHIAGTAHLLRLCASVPFPRPARFAFISSISAGAGTPIPAVVPERVIEKPEWAQPMGYARSKWVTEHVVDAARRAVGAAEMRVLRTGQIVGDSVHGVWNETEAIPLMVRAAKGIGALPRLEERPAWLPVDLCAEAVVELSGAAVPFTEAVERVEGEEEGVVYHVQNSRTFGWTEDLLPALREAGLEFEEVGQREWVTRLREGEQDPKKNPTVKLVDFFAEKYDNDRPGRKGLVFATEKTAEKSKIIKEGVDVIGSGVVRKCVQEWMKNW
;
A
#
# COMPACT_ATOMS: atom_id res chain seq x y z
N MET A 1 27.28 19.31 28.00
CA MET A 1 26.46 19.00 29.18
C MET A 1 27.35 18.40 30.25
N GLY A 2 27.16 18.78 31.52
CA GLY A 2 27.81 18.14 32.67
C GLY A 2 27.09 16.85 33.09
N GLN A 3 27.49 16.28 34.22
CA GLN A 3 26.82 15.14 34.83
C GLN A 3 25.38 15.52 35.24
N LEU A 4 24.39 14.71 34.85
CA LEU A 4 22.97 14.94 35.17
C LEU A 4 22.48 14.09 36.35
N MET A 5 22.94 12.84 36.41
CA MET A 5 22.48 11.82 37.35
C MET A 5 23.65 11.21 38.13
N THR A 6 23.37 10.64 39.30
CA THR A 6 24.34 9.96 40.15
C THR A 6 23.80 8.63 40.68
N SER A 7 24.70 7.70 40.94
CA SER A 7 24.41 6.44 41.66
C SER A 7 24.57 6.57 43.18
N PHE A 8 24.86 7.78 43.68
CA PHE A 8 24.89 8.08 45.11
C PHE A 8 23.52 7.77 45.74
N ARG A 9 23.58 7.11 46.89
CA ARG A 9 22.43 6.54 47.59
C ARG A 9 22.81 6.33 49.05
N ASP A 10 21.80 6.24 49.91
CA ASP A 10 22.03 5.88 51.30
C ASP A 10 22.64 4.46 51.40
N PRO A 11 23.48 4.18 52.40
CA PRO A 11 24.09 2.87 52.56
C PRO A 11 23.09 1.71 52.67
N GLU A 12 21.86 1.99 53.12
CA GLU A 12 20.77 1.01 53.25
C GLU A 12 20.02 0.77 51.93
N ASP A 13 20.20 1.64 50.93
CA ASP A 13 19.57 1.54 49.63
C ASP A 13 20.29 0.51 48.74
N LYS A 14 19.63 -0.63 48.54
CA LYS A 14 20.13 -1.75 47.72
C LYS A 14 19.84 -1.61 46.23
N ALA A 15 19.15 -0.56 45.79
CA ALA A 15 18.79 -0.32 44.38
C ALA A 15 19.98 0.22 43.57
N TRP A 16 21.05 -0.57 43.48
CA TRP A 16 22.33 -0.19 42.86
C TRP A 16 22.23 0.14 41.38
N ASN A 17 21.21 -0.38 40.69
CA ASN A 17 20.96 -0.17 39.26
C ASN A 17 20.02 1.01 38.97
N TYR A 18 19.69 1.83 39.98
CA TYR A 18 18.91 3.05 39.84
C TYR A 18 19.75 4.29 40.11
N VAL A 19 19.62 5.30 39.25
CA VAL A 19 20.27 6.61 39.35
C VAL A 19 19.28 7.68 39.82
N ARG A 20 19.78 8.74 40.43
CA ARG A 20 19.01 9.90 40.92
C ARG A 20 19.54 11.18 40.28
N PRO A 21 18.67 12.15 39.95
CA PRO A 21 19.12 13.48 39.58
C PRO A 21 20.05 14.09 40.64
N LEU A 22 21.08 14.81 40.20
CA LEU A 22 21.87 15.63 41.14
C LEU A 22 20.98 16.75 41.68
N PRO A 23 21.02 17.09 42.99
CA PRO A 23 20.14 18.11 43.58
C PRO A 23 20.19 19.48 42.88
N LYS A 24 21.34 19.86 42.32
CA LYS A 24 21.50 21.12 41.57
C LYS A 24 20.95 21.07 40.14
N VAL A 25 20.70 19.87 39.61
CA VAL A 25 20.26 19.62 38.23
C VAL A 25 18.78 19.24 38.19
N ASP A 26 18.26 18.59 39.24
CA ASP A 26 16.88 18.10 39.37
C ASP A 26 15.80 19.12 38.95
N PRO A 27 15.87 20.43 39.33
CA PRO A 27 14.86 21.41 38.91
C PRO A 27 14.83 21.66 37.39
N TYR A 28 15.88 21.27 36.68
CA TYR A 28 16.04 21.43 35.23
C TYR A 28 15.87 20.12 34.46
N LEU A 29 15.48 19.03 35.12
CA LEU A 29 15.18 17.77 34.44
C LEU A 29 13.66 17.54 34.40
N ARG A 30 13.18 17.07 33.26
CA ARG A 30 11.80 16.63 33.08
C ARG A 30 11.80 15.25 32.48
N PHE A 31 11.14 14.31 33.14
CA PHE A 31 10.93 12.96 32.62
C PHE A 31 9.60 12.94 31.86
N VAL A 32 9.67 12.93 30.52
CA VAL A 32 8.49 13.00 29.64
C VAL A 32 8.06 11.59 29.26
N PRO A 33 6.78 11.21 29.45
CA PRO A 33 6.31 9.87 29.10
C PRO A 33 6.33 9.64 27.59
N ILE A 34 6.85 8.50 27.16
CA ILE A 34 6.96 8.12 25.74
C ILE A 34 6.30 6.76 25.41
N GLY A 35 5.77 6.07 26.42
CA GLY A 35 5.13 4.76 26.33
C GLY A 35 4.71 4.25 27.71
N GLU A 36 4.22 3.02 27.82
CA GLU A 36 3.77 2.43 29.08
C GLU A 36 4.92 2.32 30.10
N GLY A 37 4.94 3.24 31.08
CA GLY A 37 5.92 3.25 32.17
C GLY A 37 7.35 3.68 31.78
N ILE A 38 7.56 4.14 30.54
CA ILE A 38 8.87 4.56 30.03
C ILE A 38 8.88 6.08 29.83
N TYR A 39 9.96 6.71 30.26
CA TYR A 39 10.15 8.16 30.23
C TYR A 39 11.45 8.54 29.54
N GLU A 40 11.43 9.61 28.75
CA GLU A 40 12.63 10.28 28.24
C GLU A 40 13.10 11.34 29.24
N CYS A 41 14.40 11.43 29.50
CA CYS A 41 14.98 12.55 30.24
C CYS A 41 15.17 13.78 29.32
N VAL A 42 14.49 14.88 29.63
CA VAL A 42 14.59 16.16 28.92
C VAL A 42 15.23 17.20 29.83
N VAL A 43 16.25 17.91 29.32
CA VAL A 43 16.90 19.00 30.04
C VAL A 43 16.24 20.32 29.67
N LEU A 44 15.65 21.00 30.65
CA LEU A 44 14.94 22.26 30.51
C LEU A 44 15.90 23.45 30.33
N ASP A 45 15.33 24.63 30.10
CA ASP A 45 16.11 25.86 30.04
C ASP A 45 16.60 26.38 31.39
N GLY A 46 17.77 27.05 31.37
CA GLY A 46 18.39 27.63 32.56
C GLY A 46 19.46 26.80 33.26
N LEU A 47 19.71 25.54 32.85
CA LEU A 47 20.83 24.75 33.40
C LEU A 47 22.17 25.34 32.91
N PRO A 48 23.07 25.84 33.78
CA PRO A 48 24.30 26.51 33.35
C PRO A 48 25.27 25.66 32.51
N SER A 49 25.17 24.32 32.62
CA SER A 49 26.01 23.38 31.87
C SER A 49 25.38 22.92 30.53
N LYS A 50 24.16 23.38 30.21
CA LYS A 50 23.47 23.08 28.94
C LYS A 50 23.90 24.11 27.88
N LEU A 51 24.63 23.66 26.87
CA LEU A 51 25.19 24.51 25.80
C LEU A 51 24.42 24.39 24.47
N LEU A 52 23.57 23.37 24.32
CA LEU A 52 22.88 23.03 23.09
C LEU A 52 21.40 22.77 23.40
N SER A 53 20.52 23.07 22.45
CA SER A 53 19.11 22.70 22.43
C SER A 53 18.81 21.95 21.12
N ASN A 54 17.82 21.06 21.17
CA ASN A 54 17.39 20.26 20.01
C ASN A 54 15.86 20.11 19.92
N SER A 55 15.13 20.87 20.74
CA SER A 55 13.67 20.89 20.81
C SER A 55 13.19 22.21 21.38
N ASP A 56 11.98 22.62 20.99
CA ASP A 56 11.25 23.76 21.56
C ASP A 56 9.98 23.33 22.30
N ASP A 57 9.84 22.03 22.59
CA ASP A 57 8.77 21.49 23.43
C ASP A 57 9.35 20.63 24.57
N PRO A 58 9.66 21.22 25.74
CA PRO A 58 9.49 22.63 26.13
C PRO A 58 10.51 23.59 25.47
N PRO A 59 10.28 24.91 25.49
CA PRO A 59 11.12 25.89 24.79
C PRO A 59 12.61 25.79 25.12
N ASN A 60 13.45 25.88 24.10
CA ASN A 60 14.91 25.80 24.22
C ASN A 60 15.41 24.57 25.01
N SER A 61 14.69 23.44 24.99
CA SER A 61 15.06 22.25 25.74
C SER A 61 16.03 21.35 24.97
N TYR A 62 16.65 20.42 25.69
CA TYR A 62 17.49 19.37 25.13
C TYR A 62 16.92 18.00 25.48
N HIS A 63 16.33 17.34 24.49
CA HIS A 63 15.92 15.95 24.53
C HIS A 63 17.16 15.07 24.45
N THR A 64 17.49 14.42 25.57
CA THR A 64 18.70 13.58 25.67
C THR A 64 18.60 12.32 24.82
N ARG A 65 17.37 11.90 24.50
CA ARG A 65 17.00 10.58 24.01
C ARG A 65 17.27 9.46 25.02
N ASP A 66 17.75 9.74 26.21
CA ASP A 66 18.00 8.73 27.24
C ASP A 66 16.66 8.34 27.90
N THR A 67 16.38 7.04 27.96
CA THR A 67 15.11 6.47 28.44
C THR A 67 15.26 5.78 29.78
N PHE A 68 14.23 5.91 30.61
CA PHE A 68 14.24 5.49 32.01
C PHE A 68 12.90 4.88 32.44
N VAL A 69 12.96 4.00 33.44
CA VAL A 69 11.80 3.50 34.19
C VAL A 69 11.90 3.99 35.64
N PRO A 70 10.83 4.53 36.24
CA PRO A 70 10.85 4.93 37.64
C PRO A 70 10.93 3.70 38.56
N HIS A 71 11.60 3.83 39.70
CA HIS A 71 11.58 2.81 40.74
C HIS A 71 10.15 2.66 41.29
N PRO A 72 9.65 1.43 41.53
CA PRO A 72 8.27 1.23 41.98
C PRO A 72 7.97 1.86 43.35
N THR A 73 8.98 1.99 44.22
CA THR A 73 8.81 2.45 45.61
C THR A 73 9.76 3.55 46.09
N ILE A 74 10.80 3.90 45.32
CA ILE A 74 11.82 4.89 45.75
C ILE A 74 11.60 6.15 44.93
N PRO A 75 11.22 7.28 45.56
CA PRO A 75 10.96 8.52 44.85
C PRO A 75 12.19 9.01 44.09
N ASN A 76 11.97 9.51 42.87
CA ASN A 76 13.00 10.10 42.00
C ASN A 76 14.23 9.21 41.73
N ALA A 77 14.05 7.88 41.81
CA ALA A 77 15.03 6.90 41.41
C ALA A 77 14.65 6.30 40.06
N TRP A 78 15.60 6.25 39.13
CA TRP A 78 15.36 5.92 37.73
C TRP A 78 16.31 4.84 37.25
N LYS A 79 15.77 3.77 36.65
CA LYS A 79 16.57 2.74 35.99
C LYS A 79 16.76 3.14 34.54
N TYR A 80 18.01 3.36 34.14
CA TYR A 80 18.35 3.62 32.75
C TYR A 80 18.04 2.39 31.88
N LEU A 81 17.30 2.59 30.80
CA LEU A 81 16.97 1.55 29.82
C LEU A 81 17.88 1.57 28.60
N GLY A 82 18.27 2.76 28.14
CA GLY A 82 18.95 2.93 26.86
C GLY A 82 18.55 4.22 26.18
N ARG A 83 18.84 4.37 24.87
CA ARG A 83 18.43 5.54 24.11
C ARG A 83 17.26 5.28 23.18
N LEU A 84 16.45 6.30 22.95
CA LEU A 84 15.24 6.30 22.11
C LEU A 84 15.59 6.12 20.63
N ASP A 85 16.78 6.56 20.23
CA ASP A 85 17.38 6.39 18.90
C ASP A 85 18.07 5.02 18.71
N ASP A 86 18.21 4.20 19.76
CA ASP A 86 18.75 2.84 19.66
C ASP A 86 17.68 1.79 19.28
N ARG A 87 16.63 2.14 18.53
CA ARG A 87 15.58 1.16 18.10
C ARG A 87 15.86 0.61 16.70
N VAL A 88 15.79 -0.70 16.55
CA VAL A 88 15.85 -1.35 15.24
C VAL A 88 14.41 -1.43 14.71
N THR A 89 14.09 -0.58 13.73
CA THR A 89 12.77 -0.60 13.08
C THR A 89 12.83 -1.54 11.89
N LEU A 90 12.11 -2.65 11.96
CA LEU A 90 11.98 -3.63 10.89
C LEU A 90 11.13 -3.06 9.73
N MET A 91 11.13 -3.72 8.58
CA MET A 91 10.37 -3.28 7.40
C MET A 91 8.86 -3.29 7.65
N ASN A 92 8.37 -4.17 8.54
CA ASN A 92 6.98 -4.25 8.99
C ASN A 92 6.58 -3.15 9.97
N GLY A 93 7.49 -2.23 10.31
CA GLY A 93 7.24 -1.14 11.25
C GLY A 93 7.41 -1.53 12.72
N GLU A 94 7.62 -2.82 13.01
CA GLU A 94 7.90 -3.29 14.36
C GLU A 94 9.22 -2.75 14.88
N LYS A 95 9.25 -2.43 16.18
CA LYS A 95 10.39 -1.74 16.81
C LYS A 95 11.08 -2.65 17.81
N VAL A 96 12.11 -3.34 17.36
CA VAL A 96 12.95 -4.19 18.20
C VAL A 96 13.80 -3.33 19.14
N LEU A 97 13.82 -3.70 20.42
CA LEU A 97 14.69 -3.11 21.45
C LEU A 97 15.99 -3.92 21.55
N PRO A 98 17.11 -3.45 20.97
CA PRO A 98 18.34 -4.22 20.86
C PRO A 98 19.12 -4.29 22.18
N ILE A 99 19.06 -3.24 23.00
CA ILE A 99 19.93 -3.11 24.19
C ILE A 99 19.74 -4.25 25.20
N PRO A 100 18.51 -4.64 25.62
CA PRO A 100 18.32 -5.77 26.51
C PRO A 100 18.87 -7.07 25.93
N TYR A 101 18.66 -7.27 24.62
CA TYR A 101 19.14 -8.44 23.89
C TYR A 101 20.67 -8.50 23.90
N GLU A 102 21.33 -7.46 23.42
CA GLU A 102 22.79 -7.35 23.36
C GLU A 102 23.45 -7.41 24.73
N HIS A 103 22.83 -6.81 25.76
CA HIS A 103 23.33 -6.91 27.13
C HIS A 103 23.29 -8.35 27.64
N ARG A 104 22.22 -9.09 27.37
CA ARG A 104 22.12 -10.50 27.75
C ARG A 104 23.18 -11.35 27.06
N ILE A 105 23.43 -11.11 25.78
CA ILE A 105 24.48 -11.81 25.02
C ILE A 105 25.88 -11.51 25.60
N ARG A 106 26.17 -10.25 25.94
CA ARG A 106 27.45 -9.82 26.54
C ARG A 106 27.73 -10.35 27.97
N GLN A 107 26.75 -10.98 28.62
CA GLN A 107 27.00 -11.67 29.90
C GLN A 107 27.76 -12.99 29.72
N ASN A 108 27.88 -13.49 28.48
CA ASN A 108 28.70 -14.65 28.17
C ASN A 108 30.18 -14.24 28.07
N GLU A 109 31.07 -14.93 28.80
CA GLU A 109 32.50 -14.59 28.86
C GLU A 109 33.22 -14.72 27.50
N LEU A 110 32.64 -15.45 26.56
CA LEU A 110 33.14 -15.61 25.20
C LEU A 110 32.81 -14.41 24.30
N VAL A 111 31.95 -13.49 24.74
CA VAL A 111 31.51 -12.33 23.96
C VAL A 111 32.16 -11.06 24.49
N GLN A 112 32.89 -10.36 23.62
CA GLN A 112 33.37 -9.00 23.90
C GLN A 112 32.24 -7.98 23.74
N ASP A 113 31.49 -8.08 22.65
CA ASP A 113 30.43 -7.15 22.30
C ASP A 113 29.42 -7.80 21.35
N ALA A 114 28.22 -7.23 21.26
CA ALA A 114 27.14 -7.73 20.41
C ALA A 114 26.31 -6.59 19.84
N LEU A 115 25.84 -6.75 18.60
CA LEU A 115 25.10 -5.77 17.84
C LEU A 115 23.90 -6.42 17.16
N VAL A 116 22.69 -6.11 17.60
CA VAL A 116 21.46 -6.44 16.87
C VAL A 116 21.34 -5.52 15.66
N PHE A 117 21.05 -6.09 14.49
CA PHE A 117 20.81 -5.40 13.22
C PHE A 117 19.44 -5.78 12.63
N GLY A 118 19.08 -5.13 11.52
CA GLY A 118 17.84 -5.41 10.79
C GLY A 118 16.96 -4.19 10.51
N VAL A 119 17.54 -2.98 10.55
CA VAL A 119 16.83 -1.76 10.18
C VAL A 119 16.35 -1.88 8.73
N GLY A 120 15.03 -1.76 8.50
CA GLY A 120 14.43 -1.88 7.18
C GLY A 120 14.41 -3.31 6.61
N LYS A 121 14.61 -4.35 7.44
CA LYS A 121 14.60 -5.77 7.04
C LYS A 121 13.41 -6.50 7.65
N ALA A 122 13.08 -7.68 7.10
CA ALA A 122 11.93 -8.48 7.53
C ALA A 122 12.06 -9.04 8.95
N PHE A 123 13.28 -9.35 9.38
CA PHE A 123 13.58 -9.95 10.68
C PHE A 123 14.92 -9.43 11.22
N PRO A 124 15.10 -9.38 12.55
CA PRO A 124 16.36 -8.93 13.15
C PRO A 124 17.45 -9.98 13.03
N GLY A 125 18.70 -9.54 13.07
CA GLY A 125 19.87 -10.40 13.20
C GLY A 125 20.83 -9.93 14.28
N LEU A 126 21.87 -10.71 14.56
CA LEU A 126 22.85 -10.44 15.61
C LEU A 126 24.27 -10.59 15.08
N LEU A 127 25.08 -9.56 15.26
CA LEU A 127 26.51 -9.61 14.99
C LEU A 127 27.25 -9.69 16.33
N VAL A 128 28.11 -10.69 16.48
CA VAL A 128 28.81 -10.99 17.73
C VAL A 128 30.31 -10.82 17.54
N ILE A 129 30.93 -10.10 18.46
CA ILE A 129 32.38 -9.92 18.52
C ILE A 129 32.92 -10.82 19.64
N PRO A 130 33.73 -11.85 19.31
CA PRO A 130 34.32 -12.73 20.31
C PRO A 130 35.32 -12.02 21.23
N SER A 131 35.41 -12.46 22.48
CA SER A 131 36.45 -12.06 23.42
C SER A 131 37.75 -12.84 23.19
N GLU A 132 38.85 -12.42 23.81
CA GLU A 132 40.13 -13.15 23.77
C GLU A 132 40.00 -14.60 24.30
N LYS A 133 39.03 -14.88 25.18
CA LYS A 133 38.76 -16.23 25.70
C LYS A 133 38.23 -17.19 24.63
N ALA A 134 37.71 -16.66 23.54
CA ALA A 134 37.24 -17.44 22.39
C ALA A 134 38.33 -17.63 21.31
N ALA A 135 39.56 -17.19 21.57
CA ALA A 135 40.66 -17.32 20.62
C ALA A 135 40.92 -18.81 20.29
N GLY A 136 40.91 -19.14 19.00
CA GLY A 136 41.15 -20.50 18.50
C GLY A 136 39.90 -21.39 18.42
N MET A 137 38.72 -20.91 18.82
CA MET A 137 37.45 -21.62 18.57
C MET A 137 37.03 -21.48 17.09
N SER A 138 36.49 -22.54 16.52
CA SER A 138 35.78 -22.45 15.23
C SER A 138 34.47 -21.68 15.38
N LYS A 139 33.92 -21.18 14.26
CA LYS A 139 32.63 -20.47 14.24
C LYS A 139 31.49 -21.35 14.76
N GLU A 140 31.43 -22.62 14.39
CA GLU A 140 30.45 -23.57 14.92
C GLU A 140 30.57 -23.78 16.43
N GLU A 141 31.77 -24.05 16.95
CA GLU A 141 31.98 -24.26 18.39
C GLU A 141 31.59 -23.02 19.21
N PHE A 142 31.87 -21.83 18.68
CA PHE A 142 31.48 -20.57 19.29
C PHE A 142 29.95 -20.40 19.33
N LEU A 143 29.27 -20.66 18.22
CA LEU A 143 27.81 -20.58 18.14
C LEU A 143 27.13 -21.59 19.07
N ASP A 144 27.66 -22.80 19.20
CA ASP A 144 27.17 -23.81 20.15
C ASP A 144 27.30 -23.35 21.60
N ALA A 145 28.42 -22.74 21.97
CA ALA A 145 28.62 -22.19 23.30
C ALA A 145 27.72 -20.96 23.58
N LEU A 146 27.31 -20.23 22.53
CA LEU A 146 26.46 -19.05 22.65
C LEU A 146 24.96 -19.36 22.65
N GLU A 147 24.56 -20.55 22.18
CA GLU A 147 23.17 -21.00 22.08
C GLU A 147 22.33 -20.78 23.35
N PRO A 148 22.83 -21.08 24.59
CA PRO A 148 22.06 -20.84 25.80
C PRO A 148 21.80 -19.35 26.06
N SER A 149 22.76 -18.48 25.68
CA SER A 149 22.63 -17.03 25.82
C SER A 149 21.62 -16.46 24.83
N ILE A 150 21.62 -16.93 23.58
CA ILE A 150 20.63 -16.56 22.55
C ILE A 150 19.23 -16.98 22.97
N LYS A 151 19.04 -18.22 23.44
CA LYS A 151 17.74 -18.69 23.94
C LYS A 151 17.22 -17.84 25.10
N ALA A 152 18.09 -17.50 26.04
CA ALA A 152 17.71 -16.65 27.17
C ALA A 152 17.37 -15.21 26.73
N ALA A 153 18.04 -14.67 25.71
CA ALA A 153 17.71 -13.36 25.14
C ALA A 153 16.38 -13.39 24.36
N ASN A 154 16.16 -14.40 23.51
CA ASN A 154 14.90 -14.60 22.78
C ASN A 154 13.69 -14.75 23.71
N ALA A 155 13.85 -15.46 24.85
CA ALA A 155 12.78 -15.63 25.83
C ALA A 155 12.31 -14.32 26.49
N GLN A 156 13.14 -13.27 26.45
CA GLN A 156 12.84 -11.94 26.99
C GLN A 156 12.48 -10.92 25.89
N ALA A 157 12.57 -11.30 24.62
CA ALA A 157 12.22 -10.46 23.48
C ALA A 157 10.77 -10.74 23.01
N GLU A 158 10.14 -9.72 22.44
CA GLU A 158 8.87 -9.87 21.71
C GLU A 158 9.05 -10.84 20.53
N LYS A 159 7.98 -11.54 20.10
CA LYS A 159 8.06 -12.58 19.05
C LYS A 159 8.79 -12.09 17.79
N PHE A 160 8.51 -10.86 17.35
CA PHE A 160 9.13 -10.25 16.17
C PHE A 160 10.58 -9.78 16.40
N GLY A 161 11.01 -9.67 17.66
CA GLY A 161 12.36 -9.25 18.06
C GLY A 161 13.32 -10.41 18.33
N GLN A 162 12.86 -11.66 18.16
CA GLN A 162 13.69 -12.84 18.35
C GLN A 162 14.67 -13.02 17.19
N VAL A 163 15.93 -13.33 17.52
CA VAL A 163 16.98 -13.59 16.53
C VAL A 163 17.15 -15.10 16.39
N SER A 164 17.08 -15.61 15.17
CA SER A 164 17.36 -17.02 14.88
C SER A 164 18.87 -17.27 14.87
N ARG A 165 19.30 -18.50 15.16
CA ARG A 165 20.72 -18.88 15.19
C ARG A 165 21.45 -18.53 13.89
N GLU A 166 20.77 -18.65 12.77
CA GLU A 166 21.34 -18.47 11.42
C GLU A 166 21.41 -17.00 11.01
N MET A 167 20.73 -16.13 11.77
CA MET A 167 20.88 -14.69 11.70
C MET A 167 21.99 -14.17 12.62
N VAL A 168 22.75 -15.08 13.26
CA VAL A 168 23.92 -14.75 14.07
C VAL A 168 25.18 -14.82 13.22
N GLU A 169 25.84 -13.68 13.06
CA GLU A 169 27.16 -13.57 12.43
C GLU A 169 28.23 -13.37 13.50
N VAL A 170 29.31 -14.16 13.42
CA VAL A 170 30.42 -14.11 14.36
C VAL A 170 31.62 -13.52 13.65
N LEU A 171 32.15 -12.41 14.16
CA LEU A 171 33.38 -11.81 13.66
C LEU A 171 34.62 -12.58 14.14
N GLU A 172 35.78 -12.30 13.55
CA GLU A 172 37.05 -12.82 14.04
C GLU A 172 37.41 -12.25 15.42
N ALA A 173 38.09 -13.05 16.24
CA ALA A 173 38.59 -12.59 17.53
C ALA A 173 39.59 -11.43 17.31
N GLY A 174 39.37 -10.32 18.02
CA GLY A 174 40.16 -9.09 17.84
C GLY A 174 39.75 -8.23 16.64
N ALA A 175 38.62 -8.53 15.99
CA ALA A 175 38.09 -7.69 14.91
C ALA A 175 37.99 -6.22 15.35
N ASP A 176 38.42 -5.31 14.48
CA ASP A 176 38.27 -3.89 14.71
C ASP A 176 36.80 -3.48 14.50
N TYR A 177 36.24 -2.67 15.39
CA TYR A 177 34.89 -2.13 15.26
C TYR A 177 34.78 -0.75 15.93
N PRO A 178 33.92 0.14 15.41
CA PRO A 178 33.74 1.48 15.94
C PRO A 178 33.37 1.50 17.43
N ARG A 179 34.21 2.13 18.22
CA ARG A 179 34.08 2.29 19.67
C ARG A 179 34.47 3.69 20.11
N THR A 180 33.91 4.13 21.23
CA THR A 180 34.33 5.35 21.93
C THR A 180 35.65 5.13 22.67
N ASP A 181 36.30 6.20 23.13
CA ASP A 181 37.52 6.14 23.97
C ASP A 181 37.34 5.32 25.26
N LYS A 182 36.08 5.09 25.69
CA LYS A 182 35.71 4.27 26.84
C LYS A 182 35.44 2.80 26.50
N GLY A 183 35.71 2.39 25.25
CA GLY A 183 35.50 1.03 24.76
C GLY A 183 34.04 0.68 24.45
N THR A 184 33.09 1.62 24.56
CA THR A 184 31.68 1.37 24.24
C THR A 184 31.45 1.39 22.73
N MET A 185 30.76 0.39 22.19
CA MET A 185 30.40 0.28 20.77
C MET A 185 29.60 1.50 20.27
N ILE A 186 29.92 1.97 19.06
CA ILE A 186 29.18 3.02 18.34
C ILE A 186 28.30 2.34 17.27
N ARG A 187 27.03 2.05 17.60
CA ARG A 187 26.06 1.32 16.74
C ARG A 187 26.02 1.84 15.30
N ALA A 188 25.79 3.14 15.11
CA ALA A 188 25.70 3.73 13.77
C ALA A 188 27.00 3.56 12.96
N GLY A 189 28.14 3.64 13.64
CA GLY A 189 29.44 3.35 13.04
C GLY A 189 29.57 1.89 12.63
N CYS A 190 29.16 0.96 13.50
CA CYS A 190 29.17 -0.47 13.20
C CYS A 190 28.24 -0.84 12.04
N TYR A 191 27.03 -0.29 11.97
CA TYR A 191 26.14 -0.50 10.82
C TYR A 191 26.77 -0.04 9.52
N LYS A 192 27.45 1.11 9.52
CA LYS A 192 28.18 1.58 8.34
C LYS A 192 29.37 0.68 7.98
N LYS A 193 30.13 0.23 8.98
CA LYS A 193 31.32 -0.62 8.76
C LYS A 193 30.97 -2.02 8.27
N PHE A 194 29.88 -2.60 8.80
CA PHE A 194 29.49 -3.99 8.53
C PHE A 194 28.27 -4.09 7.59
N ALA A 195 27.96 -3.05 6.83
CA ALA A 195 26.79 -3.03 5.93
C ALA A 195 26.79 -4.22 4.96
N ASP A 196 27.88 -4.44 4.24
CA ASP A 196 28.00 -5.54 3.27
C ASP A 196 27.89 -6.91 3.93
N LEU A 197 28.46 -7.06 5.12
CA LEU A 197 28.39 -8.32 5.89
C LEU A 197 26.95 -8.60 6.35
N ILE A 198 26.24 -7.57 6.83
CA ILE A 198 24.84 -7.68 7.23
C ILE A 198 23.98 -8.09 6.02
N GLU A 199 24.18 -7.47 4.86
CA GLU A 199 23.48 -7.87 3.63
C GLU A 199 23.77 -9.32 3.24
N GLN A 200 25.03 -9.76 3.31
CA GLN A 200 25.40 -11.15 3.05
C GLN A 200 24.72 -12.12 4.02
N VAL A 201 24.51 -11.75 5.28
CA VAL A 201 23.75 -12.58 6.23
C VAL A 201 22.32 -12.80 5.72
N TYR A 202 21.65 -11.75 5.25
CA TYR A 202 20.29 -11.88 4.68
C TYR A 202 20.28 -12.73 3.41
N VAL A 203 21.24 -12.52 2.50
CA VAL A 203 21.36 -13.31 1.26
C VAL A 203 21.54 -14.80 1.58
N ARG A 204 22.43 -15.15 2.53
CA ARG A 204 22.61 -16.54 2.97
C ARG A 204 21.38 -17.10 3.68
N PHE A 205 20.68 -16.26 4.43
CA PHE A 205 19.46 -16.67 5.09
C PHE A 205 18.37 -17.06 4.07
N GLU A 206 18.23 -16.28 2.99
CA GLU A 206 17.29 -16.50 1.89
C GLU A 206 17.69 -17.66 0.98
N SER A 207 18.99 -17.85 0.71
CA SER A 207 19.49 -18.97 -0.10
C SER A 207 19.31 -20.32 0.60
N GLY A 208 19.36 -20.32 1.95
CA GLY A 208 19.25 -21.54 2.76
C GLY A 208 20.52 -22.38 2.76
N ASP A 209 21.70 -21.75 2.58
CA ASP A 209 22.99 -22.45 2.61
C ASP A 209 23.13 -23.31 3.88
N GLY A 210 23.42 -24.60 3.69
CA GLY A 210 23.64 -25.56 4.77
C GLY A 210 22.38 -26.19 5.39
N LEU A 211 21.17 -25.83 4.96
CA LEU A 211 19.94 -26.47 5.43
C LEU A 211 19.50 -27.61 4.51
N GLN A 212 19.22 -28.78 5.11
CA GLN A 212 18.47 -29.82 4.43
C GLN A 212 17.00 -29.38 4.34
N LYS A 213 16.59 -28.92 3.16
CA LYS A 213 15.20 -28.51 2.90
C LYS A 213 14.24 -29.67 3.14
N LYS A 214 13.09 -29.37 3.74
CA LYS A 214 12.07 -30.36 4.06
C LYS A 214 11.31 -30.72 2.78
N LYS A 215 11.36 -32.00 2.42
CA LYS A 215 10.45 -32.54 1.43
C LYS A 215 9.14 -32.87 2.13
N LEU A 216 8.12 -32.06 1.88
CA LEU A 216 6.81 -32.15 2.53
C LEU A 216 5.78 -32.59 1.49
N ASP A 217 4.90 -33.52 1.87
CA ASP A 217 3.71 -33.85 1.08
C ASP A 217 2.61 -32.78 1.22
N ALA A 218 1.49 -32.96 0.52
CA ALA A 218 0.42 -31.95 0.49
C ALA A 218 -0.23 -31.68 1.86
N GLU A 219 -0.37 -32.67 2.74
CA GLU A 219 -0.97 -32.50 4.08
C GLU A 219 0.05 -31.96 5.08
N GLU A 220 1.30 -32.39 4.95
CA GLU A 220 2.43 -31.85 5.71
C GLU A 220 2.66 -30.37 5.36
N LEU A 221 2.50 -29.96 4.09
CA LEU A 221 2.57 -28.57 3.66
C LEU A 221 1.46 -27.72 4.29
N LYS A 222 0.21 -28.20 4.32
CA LYS A 222 -0.89 -27.49 4.99
C LYS A 222 -0.60 -27.28 6.47
N THR A 223 -0.09 -28.31 7.14
CA THR A 223 0.28 -28.25 8.56
C THR A 223 1.44 -27.28 8.78
N TYR A 224 2.47 -27.34 7.94
CA TYR A 224 3.60 -26.43 7.96
C TYR A 224 3.18 -24.97 7.79
N LEU A 225 2.36 -24.68 6.78
CA LEU A 225 1.87 -23.34 6.49
C LEU A 225 0.98 -22.81 7.63
N SER A 226 0.07 -23.64 8.16
CA SER A 226 -0.76 -23.27 9.33
C SER A 226 0.11 -22.84 10.51
N ASN A 227 1.16 -23.61 10.80
CA ASN A 227 2.10 -23.29 11.86
C ASN A 227 2.95 -22.05 11.55
N LEU A 228 3.43 -21.91 10.31
CA LEU A 228 4.22 -20.77 9.86
C LEU A 228 3.44 -19.46 10.08
N PHE A 229 2.19 -19.42 9.60
CA PHE A 229 1.36 -18.23 9.72
C PHE A 229 1.01 -17.93 11.19
N ALA A 230 0.61 -18.93 11.98
CA ALA A 230 0.24 -18.74 13.38
C ALA A 230 1.41 -18.32 14.29
N THR A 231 2.58 -18.94 14.11
CA THR A 231 3.67 -18.82 15.09
C THR A 231 4.72 -17.78 14.71
N ARG A 232 5.01 -17.62 13.41
CA ARG A 232 6.13 -16.78 12.94
C ARG A 232 5.67 -15.53 12.21
N VAL A 233 4.61 -15.63 11.41
CA VAL A 233 4.03 -14.48 10.71
C VAL A 233 3.08 -13.69 11.63
N GLY A 234 2.49 -14.35 12.62
CA GLY A 234 1.64 -13.74 13.65
C GLY A 234 0.16 -13.63 13.26
N VAL A 235 -0.34 -14.53 12.41
CA VAL A 235 -1.74 -14.57 11.98
C VAL A 235 -2.42 -15.81 12.56
N GLU A 236 -3.22 -15.63 13.60
CA GLU A 236 -3.92 -16.71 14.29
C GLU A 236 -5.29 -17.02 13.66
N GLY A 237 -5.75 -18.27 13.78
CA GLY A 237 -7.14 -18.64 13.43
C GLY A 237 -7.42 -18.83 11.92
N LEU A 238 -6.40 -18.98 11.08
CA LEU A 238 -6.58 -19.25 9.65
C LEU A 238 -7.16 -20.66 9.42
N GLY A 239 -8.39 -20.74 8.91
CA GLY A 239 -8.89 -21.97 8.29
C GLY A 239 -8.21 -22.24 6.94
N LEU A 240 -8.22 -23.48 6.47
CA LEU A 240 -7.46 -23.89 5.27
C LEU A 240 -7.80 -23.11 3.99
N GLU A 241 -9.05 -22.69 3.84
CA GLU A 241 -9.56 -21.93 2.70
C GLU A 241 -9.66 -20.43 2.95
N THR A 242 -9.30 -19.98 4.16
CA THR A 242 -9.39 -18.56 4.53
C THR A 242 -8.41 -17.75 3.71
N ASP A 243 -8.90 -16.65 3.13
CA ASP A 243 -8.02 -15.73 2.44
C ASP A 243 -7.10 -15.02 3.46
N PHE A 244 -5.78 -15.09 3.23
CA PHE A 244 -4.79 -14.53 4.12
C PHE A 244 -5.04 -13.03 4.36
N PHE A 245 -5.42 -12.29 3.33
CA PHE A 245 -5.57 -10.83 3.39
C PHE A 245 -6.88 -10.43 4.05
N ASP A 246 -7.95 -11.22 3.87
CA ASP A 246 -9.20 -11.04 4.61
C ASP A 246 -9.01 -11.32 6.11
N ALA A 247 -8.11 -12.24 6.46
CA ALA A 247 -7.71 -12.53 7.83
C ALA A 247 -6.70 -11.53 8.42
N GLY A 248 -6.37 -10.46 7.70
CA GLY A 248 -5.52 -9.38 8.19
C GLY A 248 -4.01 -9.57 7.92
N THR A 249 -3.63 -10.53 7.07
CA THR A 249 -2.24 -10.65 6.60
C THR A 249 -1.91 -9.45 5.71
N ASP A 250 -0.86 -8.71 6.05
CA ASP A 250 -0.36 -7.62 5.21
C ASP A 250 0.74 -8.07 4.22
N SER A 251 1.20 -7.15 3.37
CA SER A 251 2.21 -7.46 2.35
C SER A 251 3.57 -7.85 2.95
N LEU A 252 3.90 -7.37 4.15
CA LEU A 252 5.18 -7.60 4.79
C LEU A 252 5.20 -8.98 5.47
N GLN A 253 4.05 -9.36 6.05
CA GLN A 253 3.77 -10.70 6.51
C GLN A 253 3.80 -11.74 5.37
N ALA A 254 3.26 -11.39 4.20
CA ALA A 254 3.35 -12.23 3.00
C ALA A 254 4.80 -12.43 2.52
N ILE A 255 5.62 -11.37 2.53
CA ILE A 255 7.06 -11.45 2.21
C ILE A 255 7.81 -12.33 3.22
N ALA A 256 7.53 -12.16 4.52
CA ALA A 256 8.13 -12.98 5.57
C ALA A 256 7.76 -14.46 5.41
N ALA A 257 6.49 -14.77 5.14
CA ALA A 257 6.01 -16.12 4.87
C ALA A 257 6.74 -16.74 3.67
N ARG A 258 6.84 -16.01 2.54
CA ARG A 258 7.60 -16.45 1.36
C ARG A 258 9.05 -16.79 1.72
N GLY A 259 9.73 -15.91 2.47
CA GLY A 259 11.13 -16.10 2.86
C GLY A 259 11.33 -17.40 3.65
N HIS A 260 10.47 -17.69 4.62
CA HIS A 260 10.51 -18.95 5.36
C HIS A 260 10.26 -20.17 4.47
N ILE A 261 9.28 -20.10 3.57
CA ILE A 261 8.96 -21.21 2.66
C ILE A 261 10.15 -21.51 1.72
N GLN A 262 10.71 -20.48 1.08
CA GLN A 262 11.83 -20.61 0.14
C GLN A 262 13.05 -21.29 0.77
N ARG A 263 13.28 -21.00 2.05
CA ARG A 263 14.38 -21.52 2.86
C ARG A 263 14.13 -22.95 3.31
N GLU A 264 12.93 -23.25 3.81
CA GLU A 264 12.67 -24.48 4.57
C GLU A 264 12.05 -25.61 3.77
N VAL A 265 11.38 -25.31 2.66
CA VAL A 265 10.67 -26.30 1.85
C VAL A 265 11.50 -26.64 0.61
N ASP A 266 11.65 -27.94 0.34
CA ASP A 266 12.30 -28.42 -0.88
C ASP A 266 11.33 -28.27 -2.06
N LEU A 267 11.61 -27.29 -2.92
CA LEU A 267 10.83 -26.96 -4.10
C LEU A 267 11.51 -27.45 -5.38
N ASN A 268 12.39 -28.47 -5.28
CA ASN A 268 13.11 -29.05 -6.41
C ASN A 268 13.90 -28.00 -7.23
N GLY A 269 14.53 -27.04 -6.53
CA GLY A 269 15.28 -25.94 -7.13
C GLY A 269 14.46 -24.75 -7.61
N ALA A 270 13.12 -24.76 -7.48
CA ALA A 270 12.29 -23.62 -7.87
C ALA A 270 12.46 -22.42 -6.91
N VAL A 271 12.48 -21.22 -7.51
CA VAL A 271 12.45 -19.95 -6.78
C VAL A 271 11.01 -19.43 -6.81
N LEU A 272 10.46 -19.20 -5.63
CA LEU A 272 9.13 -18.64 -5.45
C LEU A 272 9.07 -17.22 -5.99
N GLY A 273 8.04 -16.90 -6.76
CA GLY A 273 7.74 -15.53 -7.15
C GLY A 273 7.55 -14.63 -5.93
N GLN A 274 7.86 -13.33 -6.09
CA GLN A 274 7.64 -12.31 -5.05
C GLN A 274 6.17 -12.28 -4.58
N ASN A 275 5.24 -12.55 -5.49
CA ASN A 275 3.80 -12.47 -5.24
C ASN A 275 3.14 -13.82 -4.90
N VAL A 276 3.91 -14.89 -4.64
CA VAL A 276 3.35 -16.25 -4.52
C VAL A 276 2.25 -16.38 -3.45
N VAL A 277 2.37 -15.65 -2.34
CA VAL A 277 1.37 -15.64 -1.26
C VAL A 277 0.11 -14.86 -1.66
N PHE A 278 0.23 -13.88 -2.55
CA PHE A 278 -0.89 -13.15 -3.13
C PHE A 278 -1.61 -13.95 -4.21
N GLU A 279 -0.87 -14.70 -5.02
CA GLU A 279 -1.39 -15.56 -6.09
C GLU A 279 -2.09 -16.81 -5.53
N HIS A 280 -1.65 -17.27 -4.35
CA HIS A 280 -2.21 -18.41 -3.64
C HIS A 280 -2.64 -18.02 -2.23
N PRO A 281 -3.72 -17.22 -2.10
CA PRO A 281 -4.02 -16.49 -0.87
C PRO A 281 -4.69 -17.34 0.21
N SER A 282 -4.53 -18.67 0.23
CA SER A 282 -5.00 -19.52 1.32
C SER A 282 -4.03 -20.66 1.58
N ILE A 283 -4.10 -21.28 2.77
CA ILE A 283 -3.24 -22.41 3.14
C ILE A 283 -3.39 -23.55 2.13
N ALA A 284 -4.62 -23.87 1.73
CA ALA A 284 -4.91 -24.92 0.77
C ALA A 284 -4.31 -24.62 -0.62
N LYS A 285 -4.51 -23.40 -1.14
CA LYS A 285 -4.00 -22.99 -2.46
C LYS A 285 -2.48 -22.95 -2.48
N LEU A 286 -1.87 -22.39 -1.42
CA LEU A 286 -0.42 -22.28 -1.31
C LEU A 286 0.22 -23.66 -1.13
N ALA A 287 -0.33 -24.53 -0.28
CA ALA A 287 0.14 -25.91 -0.14
C ALA A 287 0.09 -26.68 -1.47
N ALA A 288 -1.02 -26.57 -2.21
CA ALA A 288 -1.16 -27.21 -3.51
C ALA A 288 -0.11 -26.72 -4.53
N HIS A 289 0.16 -25.42 -4.56
CA HIS A 289 1.20 -24.85 -5.42
C HIS A 289 2.61 -25.30 -5.03
N LEU A 290 2.94 -25.27 -3.73
CA LEU A 290 4.26 -25.72 -3.24
C LEU A 290 4.48 -27.21 -3.50
N HIS A 291 3.43 -28.03 -3.34
CA HIS A 291 3.49 -29.46 -3.65
C HIS A 291 3.71 -29.72 -5.15
N ALA A 292 3.15 -28.88 -6.02
CA ALA A 292 3.40 -28.93 -7.46
C ALA A 292 4.87 -28.74 -7.78
N LEU A 293 5.45 -27.67 -7.23
CA LEU A 293 6.86 -27.33 -7.40
C LEU A 293 7.79 -28.43 -6.86
N SER A 294 7.48 -28.97 -5.67
CA SER A 294 8.31 -30.00 -5.02
C SER A 294 8.25 -31.37 -5.72
N SER A 295 7.10 -31.74 -6.29
CA SER A 295 6.92 -33.03 -6.97
C SER A 295 7.36 -33.02 -8.43
N GLY A 296 7.69 -31.85 -9.00
CA GLY A 296 7.93 -31.71 -10.44
C GLY A 296 6.67 -31.98 -11.28
N SER A 297 5.51 -32.08 -10.64
CA SER A 297 4.23 -32.21 -11.32
C SER A 297 3.89 -30.86 -11.90
N ALA A 298 3.75 -30.77 -13.22
CA ALA A 298 3.07 -29.64 -13.83
C ALA A 298 1.63 -29.68 -13.33
N VAL A 299 1.31 -28.93 -12.27
CA VAL A 299 -0.09 -28.60 -12.02
C VAL A 299 -0.51 -27.87 -13.28
N GLN A 300 -1.52 -28.42 -13.98
CA GLN A 300 -2.31 -27.66 -14.94
C GLN A 300 -2.98 -26.54 -14.15
N GLN A 301 -2.22 -25.50 -13.82
CA GLN A 301 -2.76 -24.25 -13.38
C GLN A 301 -3.52 -23.74 -14.59
N LYS A 302 -4.83 -23.55 -14.40
CA LYS A 302 -5.65 -22.88 -15.40
C LYS A 302 -4.94 -21.59 -15.77
N SER A 303 -4.83 -21.32 -17.06
CA SER A 303 -4.27 -20.06 -17.47
C SER A 303 -5.14 -18.94 -16.90
N GLU A 304 -4.55 -17.78 -16.62
CA GLU A 304 -5.32 -16.61 -16.21
C GLU A 304 -6.41 -16.23 -17.22
N ILE A 305 -6.23 -16.57 -18.49
CA ILE A 305 -7.22 -16.39 -19.55
C ILE A 305 -8.42 -17.32 -19.37
N GLU A 306 -8.20 -18.59 -19.04
CA GLU A 306 -9.28 -19.54 -18.74
C GLU A 306 -10.06 -19.09 -17.50
N LEU A 307 -9.37 -18.64 -16.46
CA LEU A 307 -10.01 -18.09 -15.26
C LEU A 307 -10.88 -16.87 -15.59
N MET A 308 -10.42 -15.96 -16.46
CA MET A 308 -11.24 -14.83 -16.91
C MET A 308 -12.54 -15.29 -17.56
N GLN A 309 -12.47 -16.29 -18.45
CA GLN A 309 -13.64 -16.81 -19.15
C GLN A 309 -14.62 -17.51 -18.19
N GLU A 310 -14.11 -18.24 -17.21
CA GLU A 310 -14.91 -18.86 -16.14
C GLU A 310 -15.63 -17.80 -15.30
N LEU A 311 -14.93 -16.74 -14.90
CA LEU A 311 -15.50 -15.64 -14.13
C LEU A 311 -16.59 -14.91 -14.93
N VAL A 312 -16.35 -14.63 -16.21
CA VAL A 312 -17.40 -14.06 -17.09
C VAL A 312 -18.60 -14.98 -17.11
N SER A 313 -18.41 -16.28 -17.35
CA SER A 313 -19.51 -17.25 -17.43
C SER A 313 -20.29 -17.34 -16.11
N LYS A 314 -19.59 -17.36 -14.97
CA LYS A 314 -20.17 -17.46 -13.62
C LYS A 314 -21.03 -16.25 -13.25
N TYR A 315 -20.61 -15.04 -13.63
CA TYR A 315 -21.25 -13.81 -13.19
C TYR A 315 -22.15 -13.14 -14.25
N SER A 316 -22.26 -13.71 -15.45
CA SER A 316 -23.07 -13.16 -16.56
C SER A 316 -24.52 -13.64 -16.62
N ALA A 317 -24.98 -14.43 -15.65
CA ALA A 317 -26.36 -14.90 -15.59
C ALA A 317 -27.29 -13.84 -14.96
N PHE A 318 -28.13 -13.24 -15.79
CA PHE A 318 -29.13 -12.24 -15.40
C PHE A 318 -30.52 -12.60 -15.95
N ALA A 319 -31.56 -12.33 -15.17
CA ALA A 319 -32.94 -12.47 -15.62
C ALA A 319 -33.35 -11.25 -16.46
N PRO A 320 -34.31 -11.41 -17.40
CA PRO A 320 -34.93 -10.28 -18.07
C PRO A 320 -35.56 -9.31 -17.07
N PHE A 321 -35.55 -8.03 -17.40
CA PHE A 321 -36.20 -7.01 -16.58
C PHE A 321 -37.72 -7.07 -16.73
N THR A 322 -38.42 -6.95 -15.61
CA THR A 322 -39.87 -6.81 -15.58
C THR A 322 -40.22 -5.36 -15.27
N PRO A 323 -40.77 -4.59 -16.24
CA PRO A 323 -41.16 -3.20 -16.01
C PRO A 323 -42.17 -3.06 -14.87
N GLY A 324 -41.85 -2.21 -13.90
CA GLY A 324 -42.76 -1.79 -12.85
C GLY A 324 -43.54 -0.53 -13.23
N THR A 325 -44.38 -0.06 -12.31
CA THR A 325 -45.28 1.09 -12.52
C THR A 325 -44.90 2.33 -11.71
N THR A 326 -43.90 2.23 -10.83
CA THR A 326 -43.52 3.33 -9.93
C THR A 326 -42.66 4.34 -10.68
N VAL A 327 -43.07 5.61 -10.70
CA VAL A 327 -42.25 6.70 -11.26
C VAL A 327 -41.58 7.45 -10.09
N PRO A 328 -40.25 7.50 -10.02
CA PRO A 328 -39.57 8.23 -8.97
C PRO A 328 -39.79 9.74 -9.14
N THR A 329 -40.06 10.46 -8.05
CA THR A 329 -40.25 11.92 -8.07
C THR A 329 -38.92 12.68 -8.05
N HIS A 330 -37.88 12.05 -7.52
CA HIS A 330 -36.52 12.58 -7.42
C HIS A 330 -35.54 11.43 -7.63
N ASP A 331 -34.33 11.78 -8.01
CA ASP A 331 -33.27 10.80 -8.22
C ASP A 331 -32.62 10.42 -6.88
N THR A 332 -32.34 9.13 -6.75
CA THR A 332 -31.51 8.56 -5.69
C THR A 332 -30.32 7.87 -6.34
N VAL A 333 -29.11 8.32 -5.98
CA VAL A 333 -27.85 7.80 -6.52
C VAL A 333 -27.17 6.92 -5.48
N LEU A 334 -26.65 5.77 -5.91
CA LEU A 334 -25.73 4.96 -5.13
C LEU A 334 -24.32 5.10 -5.72
N LEU A 335 -23.38 5.55 -4.90
CA LEU A 335 -21.99 5.71 -5.25
C LEU A 335 -21.12 4.75 -4.42
N THR A 336 -20.32 3.94 -5.10
CA THR A 336 -19.23 3.21 -4.42
C THR A 336 -17.91 3.92 -4.64
N GLY A 337 -17.00 3.85 -3.68
CA GLY A 337 -15.64 4.39 -3.83
C GLY A 337 -15.53 5.89 -3.52
N ALA A 338 -16.49 6.48 -2.81
CA ALA A 338 -16.48 7.89 -2.39
C ALA A 338 -15.28 8.28 -1.50
N THR A 339 -14.59 7.30 -0.91
CA THR A 339 -13.35 7.51 -0.14
C THR A 339 -12.09 7.56 -1.03
N GLY A 340 -12.19 7.17 -2.30
CA GLY A 340 -11.13 7.26 -3.30
C GLY A 340 -11.10 8.62 -4.01
N SER A 341 -10.06 8.85 -4.82
CA SER A 341 -9.85 10.17 -5.44
C SER A 341 -10.96 10.58 -6.41
N LEU A 342 -11.22 9.75 -7.41
CA LEU A 342 -12.27 10.01 -8.39
C LEU A 342 -13.66 10.04 -7.74
N GLY A 343 -13.96 9.08 -6.86
CA GLY A 343 -15.27 9.00 -6.20
C GLY A 343 -15.59 10.21 -5.33
N ALA A 344 -14.61 10.82 -4.66
CA ALA A 344 -14.82 12.05 -3.90
C ALA A 344 -15.22 13.23 -4.81
N HIS A 345 -14.59 13.34 -5.99
CA HIS A 345 -14.90 14.38 -6.97
C HIS A 345 -16.26 14.14 -7.65
N ILE A 346 -16.61 12.89 -7.96
CA ILE A 346 -17.95 12.52 -8.45
C ILE A 346 -19.00 12.93 -7.40
N LEU A 347 -18.78 12.60 -6.13
CA LEU A 347 -19.69 12.99 -5.05
C LEU A 347 -19.86 14.52 -4.97
N ALA A 348 -18.76 15.27 -5.01
CA ALA A 348 -18.77 16.73 -4.96
C ALA A 348 -19.60 17.36 -6.10
N GLN A 349 -19.68 16.70 -7.27
CA GLN A 349 -20.44 17.19 -8.41
C GLN A 349 -21.90 16.73 -8.43
N LEU A 350 -22.21 15.57 -7.84
CA LEU A 350 -23.59 15.09 -7.72
C LEU A 350 -24.38 15.85 -6.65
N LEU A 351 -23.75 16.19 -5.53
CA LEU A 351 -24.43 16.82 -4.38
C LEU A 351 -25.17 18.13 -4.73
N PRO A 352 -24.62 19.04 -5.57
CA PRO A 352 -25.30 20.26 -5.99
C PRO A 352 -26.49 20.05 -6.93
N LEU A 353 -26.64 18.89 -7.57
CA LEU A 353 -27.69 18.68 -8.58
C LEU A 353 -29.09 18.70 -7.93
N PRO A 354 -30.03 19.53 -8.43
CA PRO A 354 -31.30 19.79 -7.75
C PRO A 354 -32.28 18.62 -7.83
N HIS A 355 -32.25 17.82 -8.90
CA HIS A 355 -33.12 16.64 -9.07
C HIS A 355 -32.71 15.46 -8.18
N ILE A 356 -31.49 15.46 -7.64
CA ILE A 356 -30.99 14.42 -6.75
C ILE A 356 -31.40 14.75 -5.32
N ALA A 357 -32.24 13.88 -4.73
CA ALA A 357 -32.68 13.99 -3.35
C ALA A 357 -31.72 13.30 -2.37
N LYS A 358 -31.12 12.17 -2.75
CA LYS A 358 -30.27 11.36 -1.87
C LYS A 358 -29.10 10.74 -2.62
N ILE A 359 -27.94 10.70 -1.96
CA ILE A 359 -26.75 9.99 -2.42
C ILE A 359 -26.29 9.01 -1.36
N TYR A 360 -26.45 7.72 -1.64
CA TYR A 360 -25.95 6.63 -0.81
C TYR A 360 -24.48 6.34 -1.15
N CYS A 361 -23.58 6.52 -0.19
CA CYS A 361 -22.19 6.14 -0.31
C CYS A 361 -21.94 4.82 0.43
N LEU A 362 -21.64 3.75 -0.31
CA LEU A 362 -21.28 2.46 0.26
C LEU A 362 -19.78 2.43 0.60
N VAL A 363 -19.46 2.22 1.88
CA VAL A 363 -18.11 2.33 2.42
C VAL A 363 -17.80 1.13 3.30
N ARG A 364 -16.60 0.56 3.20
CA ARG A 364 -16.12 -0.43 4.19
C ARG A 364 -15.92 0.28 5.53
N ALA A 365 -16.74 -0.01 6.53
CA ALA A 365 -16.66 0.61 7.85
C ALA A 365 -17.35 -0.28 8.89
N SER A 366 -17.07 -0.06 10.17
CA SER A 366 -17.73 -0.76 11.28
C SER A 366 -19.21 -0.42 11.38
N ASP A 367 -19.56 0.84 11.11
CA ASP A 367 -20.89 1.40 11.35
C ASP A 367 -21.12 2.65 10.47
N PRO A 368 -22.36 3.19 10.42
CA PRO A 368 -22.69 4.38 9.62
C PRO A 368 -21.94 5.65 10.02
N ALA A 369 -21.63 5.85 11.31
CA ALA A 369 -20.91 7.05 11.75
C ALA A 369 -19.46 7.03 11.24
N ALA A 370 -18.80 5.88 11.36
CA ALA A 370 -17.47 5.65 10.78
C ALA A 370 -17.49 5.78 9.25
N ALA A 371 -18.50 5.22 8.57
CA ALA A 371 -18.67 5.38 7.13
C ALA A 371 -18.77 6.87 6.73
N HIS A 372 -19.58 7.64 7.45
CA HIS A 372 -19.77 9.07 7.19
C HIS A 372 -18.48 9.87 7.44
N ALA A 373 -17.81 9.64 8.57
CA ALA A 373 -16.54 10.28 8.89
C ALA A 373 -15.46 10.04 7.82
N ARG A 374 -15.38 8.82 7.28
CA ARG A 374 -14.45 8.48 6.19
C ARG A 374 -14.74 9.24 4.90
N VAL A 375 -16.01 9.41 4.53
CA VAL A 375 -16.38 10.20 3.34
C VAL A 375 -16.05 11.68 3.54
N LEU A 376 -16.39 12.25 4.69
CA LEU A 376 -16.06 13.65 5.01
C LEU A 376 -14.55 13.89 5.03
N SER A 377 -13.78 12.98 5.63
CA SER A 377 -12.32 13.03 5.64
C SER A 377 -11.74 12.97 4.21
N SER A 378 -12.32 12.14 3.34
CA SER A 378 -11.94 12.04 1.93
C SER A 378 -12.14 13.35 1.16
N LEU A 379 -13.29 14.02 1.37
CA LEU A 379 -13.59 15.33 0.79
C LEU A 379 -12.64 16.41 1.33
N ALA A 380 -12.44 16.46 2.65
CA ALA A 380 -11.60 17.45 3.31
C ALA A 380 -10.12 17.34 2.90
N THR A 381 -9.58 16.12 2.84
CA THR A 381 -8.18 15.87 2.40
C THR A 381 -7.95 16.35 0.96
N ARG A 382 -9.01 16.39 0.15
CA ARG A 382 -8.98 16.87 -1.24
C ARG A 382 -9.42 18.33 -1.39
N ARG A 383 -9.63 19.03 -0.27
CA ARG A 383 -10.09 20.43 -0.22
C ARG A 383 -11.44 20.66 -0.91
N LEU A 384 -12.26 19.62 -1.02
CA LEU A 384 -13.60 19.71 -1.59
C LEU A 384 -14.56 20.24 -0.53
N THR A 385 -14.94 21.52 -0.66
CA THR A 385 -15.86 22.18 0.28
C THR A 385 -17.30 22.03 -0.21
N ILE A 386 -18.13 21.39 0.61
CA ILE A 386 -19.55 21.16 0.32
C ILE A 386 -20.40 22.04 1.24
N SER A 387 -21.42 22.71 0.68
CA SER A 387 -22.33 23.51 1.49
C SER A 387 -23.20 22.62 2.39
N PRO A 388 -23.58 23.06 3.60
CA PRO A 388 -24.41 22.27 4.50
C PRO A 388 -25.73 21.74 3.89
N PRO A 389 -26.48 22.53 3.07
CA PRO A 389 -27.70 22.02 2.42
C PRO A 389 -27.43 20.88 1.44
N HIS A 390 -26.31 20.93 0.71
CA HIS A 390 -25.94 19.85 -0.20
C HIS A 390 -25.50 18.60 0.57
N LEU A 391 -24.76 18.79 1.67
CA LEU A 391 -24.28 17.68 2.48
C LEU A 391 -25.44 16.89 3.14
N ALA A 392 -26.58 17.53 3.39
CA ALA A 392 -27.78 16.86 3.91
C ALA A 392 -28.32 15.74 2.99
N LYS A 393 -27.95 15.73 1.71
CA LYS A 393 -28.30 14.66 0.76
C LYS A 393 -27.44 13.41 0.91
N LEU A 394 -26.29 13.49 1.60
CA LEU A 394 -25.32 12.40 1.76
C LEU A 394 -25.75 11.40 2.84
N LEU A 395 -25.85 10.13 2.47
CA LEU A 395 -26.03 9.01 3.39
C LEU A 395 -24.91 8.00 3.20
N ALA A 396 -24.01 7.87 4.16
CA ALA A 396 -22.92 6.88 4.11
C ALA A 396 -23.31 5.63 4.90
N LEU A 397 -23.16 4.45 4.31
CA LEU A 397 -23.52 3.18 4.92
C LEU A 397 -22.32 2.22 4.93
N PRO A 398 -22.12 1.47 6.04
CA PRO A 398 -21.18 0.36 6.06
C PRO A 398 -21.67 -0.71 5.08
N SER A 399 -20.76 -1.24 4.26
CA SER A 399 -21.11 -2.19 3.21
C SER A 399 -20.03 -3.23 2.99
N ASP A 400 -20.45 -4.43 2.60
CA ASP A 400 -19.60 -5.47 2.04
C ASP A 400 -20.17 -5.92 0.69
N LEU A 401 -19.49 -5.55 -0.39
CA LEU A 401 -19.93 -5.86 -1.75
C LEU A 401 -19.84 -7.38 -2.07
N SER A 402 -19.10 -8.17 -1.29
CA SER A 402 -19.09 -9.63 -1.48
C SER A 402 -20.43 -10.28 -1.15
N SER A 403 -21.23 -9.63 -0.31
CA SER A 403 -22.55 -10.10 0.06
C SER A 403 -23.58 -9.76 -1.03
N PRO A 404 -24.51 -10.69 -1.36
CA PRO A 404 -25.60 -10.43 -2.30
C PRO A 404 -26.51 -9.25 -1.91
N THR A 405 -26.57 -8.91 -0.61
CA THR A 405 -27.31 -7.74 -0.10
C THR A 405 -26.40 -6.53 0.14
N LEU A 406 -25.20 -6.53 -0.44
CA LEU A 406 -24.19 -5.48 -0.29
C LEU A 406 -23.72 -5.27 1.17
N GLY A 407 -23.95 -6.27 2.03
CA GLY A 407 -23.66 -6.22 3.47
C GLY A 407 -24.59 -5.30 4.25
N LEU A 408 -25.72 -4.90 3.66
CA LEU A 408 -26.68 -3.99 4.26
C LEU A 408 -27.73 -4.73 5.09
N ALA A 409 -28.20 -4.09 6.16
CA ALA A 409 -29.37 -4.55 6.90
C ALA A 409 -30.61 -4.59 5.98
N ALA A 410 -31.49 -5.56 6.19
CA ALA A 410 -32.66 -5.78 5.32
C ALA A 410 -33.51 -4.51 5.06
N PRO A 411 -33.80 -3.64 6.06
CA PRO A 411 -34.54 -2.40 5.80
C PRO A 411 -33.78 -1.41 4.90
N ALA A 412 -32.46 -1.31 5.04
CA ALA A 412 -31.63 -0.41 4.23
C ALA A 412 -31.50 -0.92 2.79
N TYR A 413 -31.33 -2.23 2.60
CA TYR A 413 -31.31 -2.84 1.28
C TYR A 413 -32.66 -2.67 0.56
N ALA A 414 -33.79 -2.90 1.25
CA ALA A 414 -35.13 -2.69 0.70
C ALA A 414 -35.39 -1.22 0.33
N ALA A 415 -34.88 -0.28 1.11
CA ALA A 415 -34.96 1.15 0.80
C ALA A 415 -34.19 1.49 -0.49
N LEU A 416 -32.99 0.94 -0.69
CA LEU A 416 -32.25 1.11 -1.94
C LEU A 416 -32.98 0.47 -3.12
N GLN A 417 -33.44 -0.78 -2.97
CA GLN A 417 -34.13 -1.50 -4.03
C GLN A 417 -35.41 -0.79 -4.52
N SER A 418 -36.10 -0.08 -3.63
CA SER A 418 -37.33 0.65 -3.97
C SER A 418 -37.10 2.06 -4.52
N SER A 419 -35.89 2.62 -4.41
CA SER A 419 -35.64 4.04 -4.72
C SER A 419 -34.46 4.34 -5.63
N VAL A 420 -33.47 3.45 -5.77
CA VAL A 420 -32.23 3.76 -6.50
C VAL A 420 -32.51 3.93 -8.00
N THR A 421 -32.17 5.12 -8.51
CA THR A 421 -32.36 5.48 -9.93
C THR A 421 -31.07 5.35 -10.74
N SER A 422 -29.91 5.50 -10.08
CA SER A 422 -28.61 5.42 -10.73
C SER A 422 -27.57 4.83 -9.77
N VAL A 423 -26.69 3.98 -10.29
CA VAL A 423 -25.53 3.43 -9.59
C VAL A 423 -24.25 3.85 -10.32
N ILE A 424 -23.32 4.48 -9.62
CA ILE A 424 -21.97 4.74 -10.11
C ILE A 424 -20.99 3.89 -9.30
N HIS A 425 -20.42 2.88 -9.95
CA HIS A 425 -19.51 1.91 -9.33
C HIS A 425 -18.05 2.28 -9.60
N SER A 426 -17.43 3.02 -8.66
CA SER A 426 -16.01 3.42 -8.71
C SER A 426 -15.10 2.65 -7.75
N ALA A 427 -15.66 1.91 -6.78
CA ALA A 427 -14.86 1.15 -5.81
C ALA A 427 -14.11 -0.01 -6.48
N TRP A 428 -12.78 0.06 -6.51
CA TRP A 428 -11.92 -1.03 -6.99
C TRP A 428 -10.58 -1.01 -6.25
N ALA A 429 -10.00 -2.18 -5.95
CA ALA A 429 -8.63 -2.25 -5.48
C ALA A 429 -7.67 -1.94 -6.64
N VAL A 430 -6.79 -0.96 -6.47
CA VAL A 430 -5.75 -0.68 -7.47
C VAL A 430 -4.47 -1.35 -6.98
N ASN A 431 -4.33 -2.64 -7.30
CA ASN A 431 -3.15 -3.43 -6.98
C ASN A 431 -2.77 -4.29 -8.19
N PHE A 432 -1.59 -4.03 -8.76
CA PHE A 432 -1.11 -4.67 -9.97
C PHE A 432 -0.42 -6.02 -9.70
N ASN A 433 -0.15 -6.34 -8.42
CA ASN A 433 0.51 -7.58 -7.99
C ASN A 433 -0.47 -8.74 -7.75
N LEU A 434 -1.77 -8.47 -7.73
CA LEU A 434 -2.80 -9.49 -7.52
C LEU A 434 -3.12 -10.19 -8.84
N GLY A 435 -3.38 -11.50 -8.77
CA GLY A 435 -3.99 -12.28 -9.85
C GLY A 435 -5.48 -11.95 -10.04
N VAL A 436 -6.08 -12.37 -11.16
CA VAL A 436 -7.49 -12.03 -11.47
C VAL A 436 -8.47 -12.60 -10.43
N SER A 437 -8.15 -13.77 -9.87
CA SER A 437 -8.99 -14.47 -8.89
C SER A 437 -9.17 -13.68 -7.58
N SER A 438 -8.19 -12.90 -7.15
CA SER A 438 -8.28 -12.05 -5.95
C SER A 438 -9.34 -10.94 -6.09
N PHE A 439 -9.79 -10.62 -7.31
CA PHE A 439 -10.84 -9.64 -7.57
C PHE A 439 -12.25 -10.26 -7.63
N GLU A 440 -12.37 -11.60 -7.58
CA GLU A 440 -13.64 -12.28 -7.75
C GLU A 440 -14.67 -11.87 -6.70
N THR A 441 -14.35 -12.10 -5.42
CA THR A 441 -15.30 -12.01 -4.31
C THR A 441 -15.84 -10.60 -4.08
N HIS A 442 -14.97 -9.60 -3.92
CA HIS A 442 -15.40 -8.24 -3.56
C HIS A 442 -15.70 -7.33 -4.76
N HIS A 443 -15.14 -7.62 -5.94
CA HIS A 443 -15.20 -6.70 -7.07
C HIS A 443 -16.09 -7.23 -8.20
N ILE A 444 -15.78 -8.42 -8.73
CA ILE A 444 -16.55 -9.00 -9.85
C ILE A 444 -17.95 -9.42 -9.36
N ALA A 445 -18.04 -10.19 -8.27
CA ALA A 445 -19.33 -10.57 -7.69
C ALA A 445 -20.09 -9.36 -7.17
N GLY A 446 -19.40 -8.40 -6.53
CA GLY A 446 -19.98 -7.14 -6.10
C GLY A 446 -20.60 -6.32 -7.23
N THR A 447 -19.97 -6.30 -8.41
CA THR A 447 -20.56 -5.68 -9.61
C THR A 447 -21.83 -6.40 -10.04
N ALA A 448 -21.83 -7.74 -10.05
CA ALA A 448 -23.03 -8.52 -10.36
C ALA A 448 -24.17 -8.26 -9.34
N HIS A 449 -23.87 -8.09 -8.04
CA HIS A 449 -24.86 -7.72 -7.03
C HIS A 449 -25.46 -6.33 -7.29
N LEU A 450 -24.64 -5.34 -7.63
CA LEU A 450 -25.11 -3.99 -7.97
C LEU A 450 -25.95 -3.97 -9.26
N LEU A 451 -25.58 -4.75 -10.27
CA LEU A 451 -26.36 -4.90 -11.50
C LEU A 451 -27.73 -5.55 -11.22
N ARG A 452 -27.77 -6.56 -10.35
CA ARG A 452 -29.03 -7.18 -9.91
C ARG A 452 -29.91 -6.20 -9.13
N LEU A 453 -29.32 -5.36 -8.28
CA LEU A 453 -30.04 -4.27 -7.62
C LEU A 453 -30.69 -3.36 -8.67
N CYS A 454 -29.93 -2.90 -9.68
CA CYS A 454 -30.45 -2.05 -10.76
C CYS A 454 -31.59 -2.69 -11.55
N ALA A 455 -31.54 -4.00 -11.74
CA ALA A 455 -32.55 -4.78 -12.45
C ALA A 455 -33.78 -5.15 -11.59
N SER A 456 -33.77 -4.83 -10.29
CA SER A 456 -34.83 -5.22 -9.35
C SER A 456 -35.70 -4.06 -8.87
N VAL A 457 -35.46 -2.86 -9.41
CA VAL A 457 -36.20 -1.64 -9.05
C VAL A 457 -37.63 -1.68 -9.59
N PRO A 458 -38.62 -1.06 -8.91
CA PRO A 458 -40.02 -1.13 -9.29
C PRO A 458 -40.41 -0.13 -10.41
N PHE A 459 -39.45 0.33 -11.20
CA PHE A 459 -39.62 1.43 -12.16
C PHE A 459 -39.96 0.92 -13.57
N PRO A 460 -40.43 1.79 -14.49
CA PRO A 460 -40.70 1.40 -15.88
C PRO A 460 -39.48 0.89 -16.66
N ARG A 461 -38.28 1.19 -16.17
CA ARG A 461 -36.99 0.81 -16.77
C ARG A 461 -35.98 0.50 -15.66
N PRO A 462 -34.93 -0.30 -15.92
CA PRO A 462 -33.87 -0.55 -14.94
C PRO A 462 -33.21 0.75 -14.47
N ALA A 463 -32.64 0.75 -13.27
CA ALA A 463 -31.79 1.85 -12.83
C ALA A 463 -30.57 1.98 -13.75
N ARG A 464 -30.08 3.21 -13.93
CA ARG A 464 -28.84 3.47 -14.67
C ARG A 464 -27.66 2.84 -13.93
N PHE A 465 -26.67 2.34 -14.65
CA PHE A 465 -25.45 1.79 -14.05
C PHE A 465 -24.23 2.27 -14.81
N ALA A 466 -23.24 2.81 -14.11
CA ALA A 466 -21.96 3.21 -14.70
C ALA A 466 -20.80 2.54 -13.94
N PHE A 467 -20.06 1.68 -14.64
CA PHE A 467 -18.85 1.07 -14.11
C PHE A 467 -17.61 1.88 -14.51
N ILE A 468 -16.82 2.29 -13.52
CA ILE A 468 -15.52 2.89 -13.77
C ILE A 468 -14.51 1.78 -14.04
N SER A 469 -14.26 1.54 -15.32
CA SER A 469 -13.21 0.65 -15.82
C SER A 469 -11.90 1.42 -16.06
N SER A 470 -10.93 0.76 -16.67
CA SER A 470 -9.63 1.33 -17.04
C SER A 470 -9.27 0.94 -18.46
N ILE A 471 -8.53 1.81 -19.13
CA ILE A 471 -7.91 1.51 -20.42
C ILE A 471 -7.00 0.27 -20.38
N SER A 472 -6.52 -0.14 -19.20
CA SER A 472 -5.71 -1.35 -19.06
C SER A 472 -6.43 -2.62 -19.53
N ALA A 473 -7.77 -2.63 -19.52
CA ALA A 473 -8.59 -3.73 -20.03
C ALA A 473 -8.42 -3.96 -21.55
N GLY A 474 -7.94 -2.97 -22.30
CA GLY A 474 -7.63 -3.08 -23.73
C GLY A 474 -6.20 -2.69 -24.08
N ALA A 475 -5.35 -2.35 -23.11
CA ALA A 475 -4.01 -1.85 -23.39
C ALA A 475 -2.97 -2.95 -23.65
N GLY A 476 -3.39 -4.21 -23.75
CA GLY A 476 -2.62 -5.34 -24.28
C GLY A 476 -2.95 -5.65 -25.74
N THR A 477 -3.80 -4.86 -26.41
CA THR A 477 -4.06 -5.03 -27.84
C THR A 477 -2.76 -4.93 -28.65
N PRO A 478 -2.51 -5.86 -29.59
CA PRO A 478 -1.30 -5.84 -30.43
C PRO A 478 -1.15 -4.52 -31.18
N ILE A 479 0.03 -3.91 -31.09
CA ILE A 479 0.36 -2.64 -31.73
C ILE A 479 0.89 -2.84 -33.16
N PRO A 480 0.66 -1.89 -34.08
CA PRO A 480 -0.13 -0.67 -33.91
C PRO A 480 -1.64 -0.94 -33.93
N ALA A 481 -2.41 -0.24 -33.10
CA ALA A 481 -3.86 -0.40 -33.04
C ALA A 481 -4.60 0.85 -32.55
N VAL A 482 -5.84 1.01 -33.03
CA VAL A 482 -6.84 1.90 -32.44
C VAL A 482 -7.85 1.02 -31.69
N VAL A 483 -7.89 1.17 -30.37
CA VAL A 483 -8.83 0.47 -29.49
C VAL A 483 -10.19 1.15 -29.62
N PRO A 484 -11.24 0.43 -30.07
CA PRO A 484 -12.56 1.02 -30.28
C PRO A 484 -13.34 1.22 -28.96
N GLU A 485 -14.34 2.11 -29.02
CA GLU A 485 -15.30 2.41 -27.95
C GLU A 485 -16.39 1.32 -27.81
N ARG A 486 -15.94 0.07 -27.65
CA ARG A 486 -16.77 -1.12 -27.43
C ARG A 486 -16.02 -2.12 -26.53
N VAL A 487 -16.73 -3.13 -26.04
CA VAL A 487 -16.15 -4.20 -25.21
C VAL A 487 -15.01 -4.89 -25.97
N ILE A 488 -13.90 -5.16 -25.28
CA ILE A 488 -12.76 -5.87 -25.88
C ILE A 488 -13.10 -7.36 -25.97
N GLU A 489 -13.11 -7.91 -27.18
CA GLU A 489 -13.53 -9.30 -27.41
C GLU A 489 -12.54 -10.33 -26.86
N LYS A 490 -11.24 -10.09 -27.01
CA LYS A 490 -10.20 -11.05 -26.68
C LYS A 490 -9.65 -10.81 -25.27
N PRO A 491 -9.71 -11.79 -24.35
CA PRO A 491 -9.16 -11.64 -23.00
C PRO A 491 -7.64 -11.38 -23.01
N GLU A 492 -6.93 -11.85 -24.05
CA GLU A 492 -5.49 -11.64 -24.24
C GLU A 492 -5.12 -10.17 -24.50
N TRP A 493 -6.10 -9.33 -24.85
CA TRP A 493 -5.89 -7.90 -25.09
C TRP A 493 -6.00 -7.05 -23.83
N ALA A 494 -6.39 -7.65 -22.70
CA ALA A 494 -6.13 -7.06 -21.40
C ALA A 494 -4.64 -7.12 -21.09
N GLN A 495 -4.10 -6.11 -20.40
CA GLN A 495 -2.71 -6.18 -19.95
C GLN A 495 -2.49 -7.41 -19.05
N PRO A 496 -1.28 -8.00 -19.06
CA PRO A 496 -0.98 -9.24 -18.33
C PRO A 496 -0.81 -9.00 -16.82
N MET A 497 -1.82 -8.41 -16.18
CA MET A 497 -1.90 -8.15 -14.74
C MET A 497 -3.34 -8.33 -14.25
N GLY A 498 -3.54 -8.83 -13.03
CA GLY A 498 -4.88 -9.17 -12.53
C GLY A 498 -5.83 -7.96 -12.44
N TYR A 499 -5.32 -6.76 -12.16
CA TYR A 499 -6.12 -5.54 -12.22
C TYR A 499 -6.75 -5.34 -13.62
N ALA A 500 -5.97 -5.42 -14.69
CA ALA A 500 -6.46 -5.23 -16.05
C ALA A 500 -7.45 -6.32 -16.46
N ARG A 501 -7.13 -7.57 -16.13
CA ARG A 501 -7.96 -8.74 -16.42
C ARG A 501 -9.28 -8.70 -15.66
N SER A 502 -9.28 -8.28 -14.39
CA SER A 502 -10.51 -8.15 -13.60
C SER A 502 -11.44 -7.05 -14.14
N LYS A 503 -10.86 -5.93 -14.62
CA LYS A 503 -11.63 -4.90 -15.34
C LYS A 503 -12.25 -5.49 -16.61
N TRP A 504 -11.48 -6.17 -17.44
CA TRP A 504 -11.98 -6.83 -18.65
C TRP A 504 -13.14 -7.80 -18.35
N VAL A 505 -12.99 -8.68 -17.35
CA VAL A 505 -14.06 -9.62 -16.93
C VAL A 505 -15.33 -8.86 -16.56
N THR A 506 -15.17 -7.77 -15.81
CA THR A 506 -16.30 -6.99 -15.32
C THR A 506 -17.01 -6.23 -16.44
N GLU A 507 -16.28 -5.74 -17.46
CA GLU A 507 -16.90 -5.14 -18.64
C GLU A 507 -17.82 -6.13 -19.37
N HIS A 508 -17.40 -7.39 -19.49
CA HIS A 508 -18.24 -8.45 -20.07
C HIS A 508 -19.46 -8.79 -19.20
N VAL A 509 -19.31 -8.80 -17.87
CA VAL A 509 -20.45 -8.98 -16.94
C VAL A 509 -21.46 -7.84 -17.06
N VAL A 510 -20.99 -6.59 -17.20
CA VAL A 510 -21.85 -5.42 -17.41
C VAL A 510 -22.58 -5.52 -18.76
N ASP A 511 -21.89 -5.89 -19.84
CA ASP A 511 -22.54 -6.05 -21.15
C ASP A 511 -23.53 -7.23 -21.16
N ALA A 512 -23.24 -8.33 -20.46
CA ALA A 512 -24.19 -9.42 -20.30
C ALA A 512 -25.48 -8.98 -19.58
N ALA A 513 -25.36 -8.22 -18.48
CA ALA A 513 -26.50 -7.64 -17.79
C ALA A 513 -27.28 -6.70 -18.71
N ARG A 514 -26.60 -5.76 -19.37
CA ARG A 514 -27.16 -4.81 -20.34
C ARG A 514 -28.03 -5.50 -21.38
N ARG A 515 -27.51 -6.56 -22.00
CA ARG A 515 -28.23 -7.37 -23.01
C ARG A 515 -29.42 -8.11 -22.41
N ALA A 516 -29.25 -8.73 -21.24
CA ALA A 516 -30.31 -9.50 -20.60
C ALA A 516 -31.51 -8.64 -20.20
N VAL A 517 -31.27 -7.43 -19.68
CA VAL A 517 -32.33 -6.52 -19.21
C VAL A 517 -32.82 -5.54 -20.28
N GLY A 518 -32.21 -5.54 -21.47
CA GLY A 518 -32.56 -4.62 -22.56
C GLY A 518 -32.30 -3.15 -22.23
N ALA A 519 -31.33 -2.85 -21.36
CA ALA A 519 -31.10 -1.50 -20.84
C ALA A 519 -29.91 -0.82 -21.53
N ALA A 520 -30.14 0.24 -22.30
CA ALA A 520 -29.06 1.00 -22.94
C ALA A 520 -28.15 1.77 -21.95
N GLU A 521 -28.58 1.94 -20.70
CA GLU A 521 -27.91 2.77 -19.69
C GLU A 521 -27.12 1.99 -18.63
N MET A 522 -26.74 0.75 -18.95
CA MET A 522 -25.68 0.02 -18.23
C MET A 522 -24.35 0.21 -18.99
N ARG A 523 -23.53 1.13 -18.53
CA ARG A 523 -22.39 1.70 -19.25
C ARG A 523 -21.06 1.35 -18.59
N VAL A 524 -20.04 1.22 -19.42
CA VAL A 524 -18.63 1.07 -19.00
C VAL A 524 -17.88 2.34 -19.37
N LEU A 525 -17.16 2.90 -18.41
CA LEU A 525 -16.36 4.12 -18.54
C LEU A 525 -14.88 3.78 -18.30
N ARG A 526 -14.08 3.59 -19.35
CA ARG A 526 -12.65 3.27 -19.26
C ARG A 526 -11.84 4.53 -19.00
N THR A 527 -11.37 4.71 -17.77
CA THR A 527 -10.54 5.85 -17.39
C THR A 527 -9.08 5.67 -17.82
N GLY A 528 -8.45 6.77 -18.25
CA GLY A 528 -7.01 6.87 -18.51
C GLY A 528 -6.20 7.22 -17.26
N GLN A 529 -5.08 7.92 -17.46
CA GLN A 529 -4.31 8.45 -16.34
C GLN A 529 -5.03 9.66 -15.74
N ILE A 530 -5.56 9.47 -14.53
CA ILE A 530 -6.13 10.53 -13.72
C ILE A 530 -4.99 11.24 -12.98
N VAL A 531 -5.00 12.57 -12.98
CA VAL A 531 -3.98 13.40 -12.31
C VAL A 531 -4.62 14.34 -11.28
N GLY A 532 -3.79 15.14 -10.61
CA GLY A 532 -4.26 16.14 -9.64
C GLY A 532 -5.35 17.04 -10.17
N ASP A 533 -6.23 17.50 -9.28
CA ASP A 533 -7.38 18.31 -9.66
C ASP A 533 -6.95 19.67 -10.23
N SER A 534 -7.78 20.21 -11.13
CA SER A 534 -7.43 21.42 -11.86
C SER A 534 -7.41 22.69 -10.98
N VAL A 535 -7.97 22.64 -9.77
CA VAL A 535 -8.14 23.78 -8.87
C VAL A 535 -7.00 23.89 -7.87
N HIS A 536 -6.71 22.81 -7.14
CA HIS A 536 -5.78 22.73 -6.02
C HIS A 536 -4.53 21.88 -6.31
N GLY A 537 -4.53 21.06 -7.36
CA GLY A 537 -3.41 20.18 -7.70
C GLY A 537 -3.20 19.02 -6.72
N VAL A 538 -4.23 18.60 -5.98
CA VAL A 538 -4.11 17.52 -5.00
C VAL A 538 -3.95 16.20 -5.74
N TRP A 539 -2.73 15.66 -5.72
CA TRP A 539 -2.39 14.37 -6.30
C TRP A 539 -1.58 13.54 -5.29
N ASN A 540 -1.97 12.30 -5.08
CA ASN A 540 -1.31 11.38 -4.16
C ASN A 540 0.17 11.18 -4.50
N GLU A 541 1.06 11.64 -3.60
CA GLU A 541 2.51 11.60 -3.79
C GLU A 541 3.12 10.21 -3.79
N THR A 542 2.35 9.17 -3.41
CA THR A 542 2.81 7.77 -3.41
C THR A 542 2.56 7.06 -4.74
N GLU A 543 1.92 7.71 -5.71
CA GLU A 543 1.70 7.14 -7.04
C GLU A 543 2.97 7.22 -7.91
N ALA A 544 3.05 6.38 -8.94
CA ALA A 544 4.25 6.23 -9.75
C ALA A 544 4.73 7.54 -10.41
N ILE A 545 3.82 8.35 -10.97
CA ILE A 545 4.22 9.61 -11.62
C ILE A 545 4.71 10.66 -10.60
N PRO A 546 3.99 10.95 -9.50
CA PRO A 546 4.50 11.84 -8.45
C PRO A 546 5.82 11.37 -7.84
N LEU A 547 6.00 10.06 -7.62
CA LEU A 547 7.27 9.49 -7.16
C LEU A 547 8.39 9.67 -8.20
N MET A 548 8.10 9.50 -9.48
CA MET A 548 9.08 9.80 -10.53
C MET A 548 9.49 11.27 -10.50
N VAL A 549 8.54 12.20 -10.41
CA VAL A 549 8.84 13.64 -10.29
C VAL A 549 9.64 13.95 -9.02
N ARG A 550 9.34 13.28 -7.89
CA ARG A 550 10.09 13.40 -6.62
C ARG A 550 11.56 12.99 -6.75
N ALA A 551 11.91 12.17 -7.75
CA ALA A 551 13.30 11.81 -8.04
C ALA A 551 14.17 13.04 -8.38
N ALA A 552 13.56 14.14 -8.84
CA ALA A 552 14.25 15.44 -8.99
C ALA A 552 14.91 15.90 -7.68
N LYS A 553 14.28 15.65 -6.52
CA LYS A 553 14.84 15.96 -5.19
C LYS A 553 15.72 14.82 -4.65
N GLY A 554 15.33 13.57 -4.89
CA GLY A 554 16.00 12.40 -4.32
C GLY A 554 17.35 12.08 -4.98
N ILE A 555 17.40 12.09 -6.32
CA ILE A 555 18.60 11.73 -7.10
C ILE A 555 19.04 12.85 -8.06
N GLY A 556 18.37 14.02 -8.03
CA GLY A 556 18.74 15.18 -8.84
C GLY A 556 18.43 15.04 -10.33
N ALA A 557 17.66 14.03 -10.75
CA ALA A 557 17.50 13.72 -12.17
C ALA A 557 16.10 13.20 -12.53
N LEU A 558 15.65 13.51 -13.75
CA LEU A 558 14.43 12.99 -14.37
C LEU A 558 14.72 12.38 -15.75
N PRO A 559 14.00 11.32 -16.16
CA PRO A 559 14.25 10.64 -17.42
C PRO A 559 13.64 11.42 -18.60
N ARG A 560 14.39 11.49 -19.70
CA ARG A 560 13.83 11.78 -21.01
C ARG A 560 13.08 10.54 -21.51
N LEU A 561 11.82 10.71 -21.90
CA LEU A 561 10.94 9.63 -22.36
C LEU A 561 10.23 10.05 -23.66
N GLU A 562 10.17 9.13 -24.62
CA GLU A 562 9.37 9.31 -25.84
C GLU A 562 7.89 8.95 -25.60
N GLU A 563 7.25 9.58 -24.61
CA GLU A 563 5.84 9.34 -24.28
C GLU A 563 4.97 10.56 -24.60
N ARG A 564 3.72 10.30 -24.99
CA ARG A 564 2.69 11.33 -25.19
C ARG A 564 1.50 11.10 -24.25
N PRO A 565 1.56 11.59 -23.01
CA PRO A 565 0.52 11.29 -22.03
C PRO A 565 -0.82 11.96 -22.36
N ALA A 566 -1.90 11.24 -22.08
CA ALA A 566 -3.29 11.70 -22.14
C ALA A 566 -3.85 11.92 -20.73
N TRP A 567 -3.23 12.83 -19.96
CA TRP A 567 -3.59 13.07 -18.56
C TRP A 567 -4.89 13.86 -18.43
N LEU A 568 -5.76 13.46 -17.52
CA LEU A 568 -7.02 14.15 -17.24
C LEU A 568 -7.11 14.52 -15.74
N PRO A 569 -7.27 15.81 -15.38
CA PRO A 569 -7.49 16.22 -14.00
C PRO A 569 -8.71 15.53 -13.38
N VAL A 570 -8.61 15.09 -12.12
CA VAL A 570 -9.63 14.23 -11.48
C VAL A 570 -11.01 14.87 -11.36
N ASP A 571 -11.08 16.19 -11.18
CA ASP A 571 -12.32 16.96 -11.18
C ASP A 571 -12.99 16.96 -12.56
N LEU A 572 -12.23 17.19 -13.62
CA LEU A 572 -12.75 17.14 -15.00
C LEU A 572 -13.09 15.70 -15.43
N CYS A 573 -12.34 14.71 -14.95
CA CYS A 573 -12.67 13.30 -15.13
C CYS A 573 -13.99 12.94 -14.43
N ALA A 574 -14.23 13.46 -13.22
CA ALA A 574 -15.48 13.26 -12.51
C ALA A 574 -16.66 13.89 -13.25
N GLU A 575 -16.46 15.06 -13.87
CA GLU A 575 -17.49 15.75 -14.67
C GLU A 575 -17.90 14.90 -15.87
N ALA A 576 -16.92 14.42 -16.63
CA ALA A 576 -17.18 13.49 -17.72
C ALA A 576 -17.89 12.21 -17.23
N VAL A 577 -17.54 11.67 -16.06
CA VAL A 577 -18.23 10.50 -15.49
C VAL A 577 -19.70 10.80 -15.14
N VAL A 578 -20.00 11.96 -14.55
CA VAL A 578 -21.37 12.36 -14.21
C VAL A 578 -22.22 12.56 -15.46
N GLU A 579 -21.67 13.17 -16.51
CA GLU A 579 -22.30 13.29 -17.84
C GLU A 579 -22.55 11.91 -18.46
N LEU A 580 -21.50 11.09 -18.60
CA LEU A 580 -21.55 9.80 -19.29
C LEU A 580 -22.35 8.73 -18.52
N SER A 581 -22.47 8.84 -17.20
CA SER A 581 -23.34 7.97 -16.40
C SER A 581 -24.83 8.27 -16.61
N GLY A 582 -25.16 9.45 -17.15
CA GLY A 582 -26.53 9.96 -17.24
C GLY A 582 -27.05 10.55 -15.93
N ALA A 583 -26.26 10.58 -14.85
CA ALA A 583 -26.69 11.14 -13.57
C ALA A 583 -26.85 12.68 -13.59
N ALA A 584 -26.26 13.35 -14.59
CA ALA A 584 -26.40 14.79 -14.81
C ALA A 584 -27.85 15.22 -15.11
N VAL A 585 -28.68 14.31 -15.63
CA VAL A 585 -30.09 14.57 -16.01
C VAL A 585 -31.05 13.70 -15.21
N PRO A 586 -32.29 14.16 -14.92
CA PRO A 586 -33.28 13.36 -14.20
C PRO A 586 -33.51 11.96 -14.78
N PHE A 587 -33.82 10.98 -13.93
CA PHE A 587 -34.18 9.64 -14.39
C PHE A 587 -35.51 9.59 -15.15
N THR A 588 -36.43 10.50 -14.85
CA THR A 588 -37.73 10.58 -15.53
C THR A 588 -37.64 11.16 -16.95
N GLU A 589 -36.59 11.91 -17.24
CA GLU A 589 -36.34 12.37 -18.60
C GLU A 589 -35.90 11.18 -19.45
N ALA A 590 -36.69 10.90 -20.49
CA ALA A 590 -36.31 9.92 -21.50
C ALA A 590 -35.00 10.39 -22.10
N VAL A 591 -33.93 9.59 -21.94
CA VAL A 591 -32.84 9.65 -22.90
C VAL A 591 -33.46 9.04 -24.16
N GLU A 592 -34.00 9.88 -25.04
CA GLU A 592 -34.45 9.44 -26.36
C GLU A 592 -33.31 8.60 -26.94
N ARG A 593 -33.60 7.33 -27.25
CA ARG A 593 -32.70 6.52 -28.08
C ARG A 593 -32.56 7.32 -29.37
N VAL A 594 -31.40 7.95 -29.56
CA VAL A 594 -31.09 8.59 -30.82
C VAL A 594 -31.11 7.48 -31.86
N GLU A 595 -31.91 7.62 -32.92
CA GLU A 595 -31.88 6.68 -34.03
C GLU A 595 -30.43 6.58 -34.54
N GLY A 596 -29.83 5.38 -34.44
CA GLY A 596 -28.43 5.13 -34.78
C GLY A 596 -27.45 4.99 -33.60
N GLU A 597 -27.87 5.15 -32.34
CA GLU A 597 -27.01 4.83 -31.19
C GLU A 597 -26.65 3.34 -31.18
N GLU A 598 -25.36 3.04 -31.38
CA GLU A 598 -24.86 1.67 -31.31
C GLU A 598 -25.04 1.11 -29.89
N GLU A 599 -25.65 -0.06 -29.77
CA GLU A 599 -25.75 -0.74 -28.48
C GLU A 599 -24.39 -1.23 -27.98
N GLY A 600 -24.14 -1.10 -26.67
CA GLY A 600 -22.93 -1.63 -26.04
C GLY A 600 -21.68 -0.73 -26.17
N VAL A 601 -21.88 0.57 -26.34
CA VAL A 601 -20.79 1.56 -26.34
C VAL A 601 -20.02 1.54 -25.01
N VAL A 602 -18.70 1.51 -25.11
CA VAL A 602 -17.79 1.68 -23.98
C VAL A 602 -17.04 2.99 -24.15
N TYR A 603 -17.21 3.91 -23.20
CA TYR A 603 -16.64 5.25 -23.28
C TYR A 603 -15.19 5.25 -22.79
N HIS A 604 -14.28 5.92 -23.51
CA HIS A 604 -12.89 6.09 -23.11
C HIS A 604 -12.72 7.49 -22.49
N VAL A 605 -12.76 7.54 -21.17
CA VAL A 605 -12.62 8.79 -20.39
C VAL A 605 -11.13 9.13 -20.28
N GLN A 606 -10.60 9.65 -21.39
CA GLN A 606 -9.23 10.12 -21.52
C GLN A 606 -9.21 11.54 -22.08
N ASN A 607 -8.15 12.27 -21.78
CA ASN A 607 -7.94 13.56 -22.40
C ASN A 607 -7.61 13.38 -23.89
N SER A 608 -8.41 13.98 -24.77
CA SER A 608 -8.20 14.00 -26.22
C SER A 608 -6.96 14.81 -26.62
N ARG A 609 -6.53 15.75 -25.75
CA ARG A 609 -5.29 16.51 -25.92
C ARG A 609 -4.14 15.83 -25.20
N THR A 610 -3.13 15.41 -25.97
CA THR A 610 -1.86 14.89 -25.44
C THR A 610 -0.79 15.97 -25.45
N PHE A 611 0.23 15.78 -24.62
CA PHE A 611 1.46 16.58 -24.62
C PHE A 611 2.66 15.63 -24.63
N GLY A 612 3.85 16.13 -24.88
CA GLY A 612 5.07 15.34 -24.85
C GLY A 612 5.78 15.35 -23.51
N TRP A 613 6.23 14.18 -23.06
CA TRP A 613 6.90 14.06 -21.76
C TRP A 613 8.17 14.91 -21.69
N THR A 614 9.07 14.78 -22.65
CA THR A 614 10.35 15.50 -22.62
C THR A 614 10.21 16.93 -23.10
N GLU A 615 9.47 17.17 -24.17
CA GLU A 615 9.36 18.47 -24.81
C GLU A 615 8.46 19.47 -24.06
N ASP A 616 7.45 19.00 -23.33
CA ASP A 616 6.47 19.88 -22.67
C ASP A 616 6.49 19.75 -21.13
N LEU A 617 6.46 18.52 -20.59
CA LEU A 617 6.34 18.31 -19.15
C LEU A 617 7.61 18.67 -18.38
N LEU A 618 8.80 18.25 -18.83
CA LEU A 618 10.05 18.57 -18.12
C LEU A 618 10.29 20.10 -18.03
N PRO A 619 10.12 20.90 -19.10
CA PRO A 619 10.13 22.36 -18.99
C PRO A 619 9.10 22.91 -18.01
N ALA A 620 7.85 22.41 -18.04
CA ALA A 620 6.80 22.86 -17.11
C ALA A 620 7.14 22.56 -15.64
N LEU A 621 7.82 21.44 -15.35
CA LEU A 621 8.31 21.11 -14.01
C LEU A 621 9.43 22.06 -13.57
N ARG A 622 10.33 22.47 -14.47
CA ARG A 622 11.36 23.49 -14.18
C ARG A 622 10.73 24.84 -13.87
N GLU A 623 9.77 25.28 -14.69
CA GLU A 623 9.02 26.52 -14.45
C GLU A 623 8.21 26.50 -13.14
N ALA A 624 7.83 25.31 -12.68
CA ALA A 624 7.19 25.12 -11.38
C ALA A 624 8.18 25.16 -10.19
N GLY A 625 9.49 25.29 -10.44
CA GLY A 625 10.53 25.46 -9.43
C GLY A 625 11.31 24.19 -9.09
N LEU A 626 11.21 23.12 -9.89
CA LEU A 626 12.04 21.93 -9.69
C LEU A 626 13.39 22.05 -10.41
N GLU A 627 14.44 21.68 -9.70
CA GLU A 627 15.81 21.60 -10.23
C GLU A 627 16.18 20.13 -10.43
N PHE A 628 16.61 19.78 -11.64
CA PHE A 628 17.03 18.41 -11.99
C PHE A 628 17.84 18.39 -13.29
N GLU A 629 18.65 17.36 -13.45
CA GLU A 629 19.29 16.98 -14.71
C GLU A 629 18.35 16.10 -15.56
N GLU A 630 18.36 16.30 -16.87
CA GLU A 630 17.67 15.42 -17.82
C GLU A 630 18.62 14.32 -18.30
N VAL A 631 18.25 13.07 -18.07
CA VAL A 631 19.09 11.90 -18.36
C VAL A 631 18.37 10.90 -19.25
N GLY A 632 19.10 9.95 -19.82
CA GLY A 632 18.46 8.84 -20.56
C GLY A 632 17.64 7.94 -19.63
N GLN A 633 16.63 7.25 -20.17
CA GLN A 633 15.73 6.41 -19.37
C GLN A 633 16.46 5.31 -18.56
N ARG A 634 17.49 4.66 -19.15
CA ARG A 634 18.30 3.64 -18.46
C ARG A 634 19.22 4.24 -17.42
N GLU A 635 19.86 5.35 -17.76
CA GLU A 635 20.71 6.09 -16.84
C GLU A 635 19.93 6.55 -15.60
N TRP A 636 18.69 7.01 -15.79
CA TRP A 636 17.81 7.35 -14.69
C TRP A 636 17.53 6.17 -13.75
N VAL A 637 17.24 4.99 -14.31
CA VAL A 637 17.04 3.76 -13.52
C VAL A 637 18.32 3.36 -12.77
N THR A 638 19.48 3.45 -13.43
CA THR A 638 20.78 3.22 -12.78
C THR A 638 21.01 4.18 -11.62
N ARG A 639 20.81 5.49 -11.81
CA ARG A 639 20.93 6.49 -10.73
C ARG A 639 19.94 6.25 -9.60
N LEU A 640 18.73 5.73 -9.89
CA LEU A 640 17.76 5.37 -8.86
C LEU A 640 18.21 4.14 -8.04
N ARG A 641 18.82 3.14 -8.69
CA ARG A 641 19.39 1.94 -8.03
C ARG A 641 20.62 2.26 -7.19
N GLU A 642 21.47 3.16 -7.67
CA GLU A 642 22.74 3.53 -7.02
C GLU A 642 22.59 4.68 -6.01
N GLY A 643 21.48 5.42 -6.07
CA GLY A 643 21.19 6.56 -5.22
C GLY A 643 20.81 6.20 -3.78
N GLU A 644 20.32 7.18 -3.02
CA GLU A 644 19.83 6.97 -1.65
C GLU A 644 18.73 5.90 -1.62
N GLN A 645 18.95 4.84 -0.85
CA GLN A 645 18.06 3.67 -0.77
C GLN A 645 17.09 3.73 0.41
N ASP A 646 17.24 4.70 1.32
CA ASP A 646 16.26 4.94 2.40
C ASP A 646 14.93 5.44 1.81
N PRO A 647 13.82 4.68 1.87
CA PRO A 647 12.54 5.07 1.30
C PRO A 647 11.88 6.27 1.98
N LYS A 648 12.42 6.78 3.10
CA LYS A 648 11.99 8.04 3.72
C LYS A 648 12.65 9.25 3.06
N LYS A 649 13.90 9.12 2.63
CA LYS A 649 14.67 10.17 1.98
C LYS A 649 14.50 10.16 0.47
N ASN A 650 14.41 8.98 -0.12
CA ASN A 650 14.11 8.77 -1.53
C ASN A 650 12.91 7.81 -1.69
N PRO A 651 11.67 8.29 -1.55
CA PRO A 651 10.50 7.43 -1.66
C PRO A 651 10.34 6.76 -3.02
N THR A 652 10.96 7.29 -4.06
CA THR A 652 10.94 6.74 -5.43
C THR A 652 11.56 5.34 -5.49
N VAL A 653 12.52 5.02 -4.61
CA VAL A 653 13.19 3.72 -4.56
C VAL A 653 12.21 2.55 -4.37
N LYS A 654 11.04 2.81 -3.74
CA LYS A 654 9.99 1.80 -3.54
C LYS A 654 9.46 1.20 -4.84
N LEU A 655 9.62 1.90 -5.97
CA LEU A 655 9.16 1.48 -7.29
C LEU A 655 10.30 1.26 -8.27
N VAL A 656 11.54 1.07 -7.79
CA VAL A 656 12.72 0.90 -8.68
C VAL A 656 12.55 -0.24 -9.67
N ASP A 657 12.03 -1.40 -9.25
CA ASP A 657 11.83 -2.55 -10.13
C ASP A 657 10.71 -2.31 -11.13
N PHE A 658 9.61 -1.67 -10.70
CA PHE A 658 8.53 -1.27 -11.59
C PHE A 658 9.03 -0.33 -12.70
N PHE A 659 9.87 0.64 -12.34
CA PHE A 659 10.46 1.56 -13.30
C PHE A 659 11.51 0.89 -14.18
N ALA A 660 12.31 -0.02 -13.65
CA ALA A 660 13.26 -0.80 -14.42
C ALA A 660 12.56 -1.67 -15.47
N GLU A 661 11.49 -2.38 -15.10
CA GLU A 661 10.70 -3.17 -16.04
C GLU A 661 10.15 -2.30 -17.18
N LYS A 662 9.77 -1.06 -16.89
CA LYS A 662 9.23 -0.14 -17.89
C LYS A 662 10.31 0.52 -18.77
N TYR A 663 11.43 0.94 -18.19
CA TYR A 663 12.38 1.85 -18.84
C TYR A 663 13.79 1.29 -19.03
N ASP A 664 14.16 0.23 -18.33
CA ASP A 664 15.47 -0.43 -18.46
C ASP A 664 15.49 -1.48 -19.60
N ASN A 665 14.94 -1.10 -20.75
CA ASN A 665 14.82 -1.96 -21.93
C ASN A 665 14.63 -1.12 -23.21
N ASP A 666 14.63 -1.77 -24.38
CA ASP A 666 14.41 -1.14 -25.70
C ASP A 666 12.97 -1.27 -26.21
N ARG A 667 12.01 -1.66 -25.37
CA ARG A 667 10.62 -1.83 -25.81
C ARG A 667 10.01 -0.44 -26.04
N PRO A 668 9.26 -0.24 -27.14
CA PRO A 668 8.66 1.06 -27.48
C PRO A 668 7.49 1.48 -26.58
N GLY A 669 7.33 0.87 -25.40
CA GLY A 669 6.20 1.10 -24.50
C GLY A 669 4.85 0.91 -25.19
N ARG A 670 3.98 1.92 -25.12
CA ARG A 670 2.65 1.94 -25.77
C ARG A 670 2.63 2.72 -27.09
N LYS A 671 3.79 3.02 -27.69
CA LYS A 671 3.86 3.76 -28.96
C LYS A 671 3.09 3.01 -30.05
N GLY A 672 2.15 3.69 -30.71
CA GLY A 672 1.30 3.10 -31.74
C GLY A 672 -0.03 2.49 -31.23
N LEU A 673 -0.34 2.61 -29.94
CA LEU A 673 -1.65 2.28 -29.38
C LEU A 673 -2.45 3.55 -29.10
N VAL A 674 -3.63 3.67 -29.69
CA VAL A 674 -4.54 4.82 -29.52
C VAL A 674 -5.89 4.32 -29.03
N PHE A 675 -6.52 5.06 -28.12
CA PHE A 675 -7.89 4.80 -27.66
C PHE A 675 -8.82 5.79 -28.37
N ALA A 676 -9.81 5.26 -29.09
CA ALA A 676 -10.85 6.05 -29.76
C ALA A 676 -11.68 6.83 -28.72
N THR A 677 -12.04 8.08 -29.01
CA THR A 677 -12.80 8.94 -28.07
C THR A 677 -13.96 9.67 -28.74
N GLU A 678 -14.27 9.34 -29.99
CA GLU A 678 -15.24 10.03 -30.83
C GLU A 678 -16.64 10.00 -30.19
N LYS A 679 -17.12 8.82 -29.78
CA LYS A 679 -18.44 8.66 -29.14
C LYS A 679 -18.46 9.25 -27.73
N THR A 680 -17.34 9.18 -27.02
CA THR A 680 -17.18 9.83 -25.71
C THR A 680 -17.27 11.35 -25.84
N ALA A 681 -16.64 11.93 -26.86
CA ALA A 681 -16.68 13.36 -27.15
C ALA A 681 -18.07 13.84 -27.60
N GLU A 682 -18.91 12.99 -28.18
CA GLU A 682 -20.32 13.33 -28.46
C GLU A 682 -21.15 13.53 -27.19
N LYS A 683 -20.80 12.85 -26.10
CA LYS A 683 -21.55 12.84 -24.84
C LYS A 683 -20.90 13.60 -23.70
N SER A 684 -19.63 13.97 -23.83
CA SER A 684 -18.89 14.76 -22.83
C SER A 684 -18.15 15.93 -23.46
N LYS A 685 -18.51 17.13 -23.01
CA LYS A 685 -17.89 18.38 -23.48
C LYS A 685 -16.41 18.43 -23.13
N ILE A 686 -16.06 17.98 -21.93
CA ILE A 686 -14.67 17.94 -21.44
C ILE A 686 -13.77 17.12 -22.36
N ILE A 687 -14.25 15.94 -22.77
CA ILE A 687 -13.49 15.05 -23.65
C ILE A 687 -13.41 15.61 -25.07
N LYS A 688 -14.48 16.24 -25.55
CA LYS A 688 -14.53 16.88 -26.87
C LYS A 688 -13.55 18.05 -27.01
N GLU A 689 -13.50 18.92 -26.01
CA GLU A 689 -12.66 20.12 -26.04
C GLU A 689 -11.20 19.80 -25.72
N GLY A 690 -10.97 18.78 -24.89
CA GLY A 690 -9.65 18.42 -24.41
C GLY A 690 -9.11 19.41 -23.39
N VAL A 691 -8.19 18.96 -22.54
CA VAL A 691 -7.65 19.75 -21.44
C VAL A 691 -6.19 20.07 -21.69
N ASP A 692 -5.83 21.35 -21.66
CA ASP A 692 -4.44 21.80 -21.75
C ASP A 692 -3.73 21.64 -20.40
N VAL A 693 -3.29 20.42 -20.05
CA VAL A 693 -2.67 20.15 -18.73
C VAL A 693 -1.41 20.98 -18.48
N ILE A 694 -0.65 21.27 -19.54
CA ILE A 694 0.59 22.06 -19.46
C ILE A 694 0.26 23.55 -19.35
N GLY A 695 -0.47 24.10 -20.33
CA GLY A 695 -0.76 25.53 -20.43
C GLY A 695 -1.72 26.06 -19.36
N SER A 696 -2.59 25.22 -18.81
CA SER A 696 -3.53 25.61 -17.74
C SER A 696 -2.89 25.75 -16.36
N GLY A 697 -1.61 25.35 -16.21
CA GLY A 697 -0.89 25.43 -14.94
C GLY A 697 -1.23 24.33 -13.93
N VAL A 698 -1.94 23.26 -14.33
CA VAL A 698 -2.21 22.10 -13.46
C VAL A 698 -0.92 21.48 -12.92
N VAL A 699 0.08 21.29 -13.79
CA VAL A 699 1.40 20.77 -13.37
C VAL A 699 2.02 21.63 -12.28
N ARG A 700 1.99 22.96 -12.43
CA ARG A 700 2.51 23.90 -11.43
C ARG A 700 1.79 23.77 -10.09
N LYS A 701 0.46 23.64 -10.11
CA LYS A 701 -0.34 23.44 -8.88
C LYS A 701 -0.01 22.13 -8.19
N CYS A 702 0.14 21.03 -8.93
CA CYS A 702 0.55 19.74 -8.38
C CYS A 702 1.92 19.84 -7.71
N VAL A 703 2.91 20.43 -8.38
CA VAL A 703 4.25 20.63 -7.80
C VAL A 703 4.19 21.50 -6.54
N GLN A 704 3.47 22.62 -6.56
CA GLN A 704 3.30 23.48 -5.39
C GLN A 704 2.62 22.76 -4.22
N GLU A 705 1.67 21.87 -4.51
CA GLU A 705 1.01 21.07 -3.49
C GLU A 705 1.95 20.03 -2.89
N TRP A 706 2.71 19.31 -3.71
CA TRP A 706 3.71 18.35 -3.25
C TRP A 706 4.83 18.99 -2.44
N MET A 707 5.33 20.15 -2.87
CA MET A 707 6.41 20.88 -2.21
C MET A 707 6.09 21.30 -0.77
N LYS A 708 4.81 21.28 -0.34
CA LYS A 708 4.43 21.50 1.06
C LYS A 708 4.81 20.33 1.97
N ASN A 709 4.95 19.13 1.41
CA ASN A 709 5.22 17.88 2.12
C ASN A 709 6.62 17.31 1.83
N TRP A 710 7.35 17.90 0.87
CA TRP A 710 8.66 17.42 0.41
C TRP A 710 9.83 18.06 1.15
#